data_AF-A0A1L2FUP0-F1
#
_entry.id   AF-A0A1L2FUP0-F1
#
_cell.length_a   1.000
_cell.length_b   1.000
_cell.length_c   1.000
_cell.angle_alpha   90.00
_cell.angle_beta   90.00
_cell.angle_gamma   90.00
#
_symmetry.space_group_name_H-M   'P 1'
#
loop_
_entity.id
_entity.type
_entity.pdbx_description
1 polymer ?
#
loop_
_entity_poly.entity_id
_entity_poly.type
_entity_poly.pdbx_seq_one_letter_code
_entity_poly.pdbx_strand_id
1 'polypeptide(L)'
;PPRLVTFSVVSSRPWRMCVSSTTPPCVTLSVTSSKFKRLENDRHVMRTEIIPSGEASWPLPVNLRRLITNAQKSFGIDHRKISDMNPVTVVTAIEKLCSKLKIIPQLELPDDDNPYTKAWNDTHMNATMLFSMLLRSTMASKRVLEEFRLTEQAFSWMCGEIESKFLQSLANPGEMVGALAAQSIGEPATQMTLNTFHYAGVSSKNVTLGVPRLKEIINIAKKVKTPSLSIYLHPDISRDSERSKSVQCQLEYTTMSTITAATEIYFDPDPHNTVVKEDQEIVSDFYALQASDQQDVSPWVLRIELDKEMVIDKKLTLKDIADCIQREFSNTNCIFSDDNADNLIIRIRIINDSQTKNESFDDDDSFLRRVEAKMLSELVLCGVPGIRKVFMRHDDRLEVNRDGGYNRVKEWVLDTDGVNLLEVMSHPDVDFARTTSNDIVEIIQVLGIEAVRNALLKELRAVISFDGSYVNYRHLAILADVMSYRGHLMAITRHGINRVESGALMRCSFEETVEILMEAAMFSETDEVKGVTENIILGQLPPLGTGCFEVFLNTDMLQYAHSIAMPENSSMVSYNEPGAQTPSHDGGSTPYHHPFSPSDAPFSPFSETYRGDFSPSSHSPANRGSSSYSYFPASPNYSPTSPSYSPTSPSYSPTSPSYSPTSPSYSPTSPSYSPTSPYYSPTSP
;
A
#
# COMPACT_ATOMS: atom_id res chain seq x y z
N PRO A 1 -21.25 -5.17 -2.70
CA PRO A 1 -20.96 -5.44 -1.27
C PRO A 1 -20.56 -6.92 -1.01
N PRO A 2 -19.27 -7.22 -0.82
CA PRO A 2 -18.82 -8.56 -0.43
C PRO A 2 -19.35 -8.89 0.98
N ARG A 3 -19.89 -10.11 1.16
CA ARG A 3 -20.62 -10.49 2.37
C ARG A 3 -19.74 -11.23 3.38
N LEU A 4 -19.71 -10.67 4.60
CA LEU A 4 -18.78 -10.94 5.69
C LEU A 4 -18.82 -12.38 6.25
N VAL A 5 -17.65 -12.89 6.60
CA VAL A 5 -17.45 -14.08 7.44
C VAL A 5 -16.91 -13.62 8.80
N THR A 6 -17.56 -14.05 9.89
CA THR A 6 -17.27 -13.61 11.26
C THR A 6 -16.81 -14.79 12.11
N PHE A 7 -15.68 -14.64 12.81
CA PHE A 7 -15.22 -15.61 13.81
C PHE A 7 -15.92 -15.34 15.15
N SER A 8 -16.62 -16.35 15.69
CA SER A 8 -17.37 -16.27 16.95
C SER A 8 -16.60 -16.91 18.13
N VAL A 9 -16.74 -16.31 19.32
CA VAL A 9 -16.02 -16.68 20.54
C VAL A 9 -16.56 -17.99 21.14
N VAL A 10 -15.67 -18.90 21.53
CA VAL A 10 -16.01 -20.14 22.25
C VAL A 10 -15.91 -19.90 23.76
N SER A 11 -17.01 -20.10 24.49
CA SER A 11 -17.04 -20.01 25.96
C SER A 11 -16.72 -21.35 26.64
N SER A 12 -16.12 -21.27 27.83
CA SER A 12 -15.70 -22.39 28.64
C SER A 12 -16.82 -22.87 29.59
N ARG A 13 -17.33 -24.08 29.36
CA ARG A 13 -18.12 -24.85 30.34
C ARG A 13 -17.74 -26.34 30.28
N PRO A 14 -17.67 -27.05 31.42
CA PRO A 14 -17.30 -28.46 31.46
C PRO A 14 -18.43 -29.36 30.93
N TRP A 15 -18.06 -30.43 30.23
CA TRP A 15 -19.00 -31.35 29.57
C TRP A 15 -19.39 -32.53 30.46
N ARG A 16 -20.68 -32.92 30.39
CA ARG A 16 -21.11 -34.31 30.57
C ARG A 16 -21.57 -34.83 29.21
N MET A 17 -20.94 -35.88 28.71
CA MET A 17 -21.36 -36.60 27.50
C MET A 17 -21.83 -38.01 27.86
N CYS A 18 -23.09 -38.32 27.53
CA CYS A 18 -23.52 -39.70 27.34
C CYS A 18 -23.25 -40.07 25.88
N VAL A 19 -22.20 -40.83 25.62
CA VAL A 19 -21.82 -41.26 24.27
C VAL A 19 -22.39 -42.66 24.00
N SER A 20 -23.25 -42.78 23.00
CA SER A 20 -23.69 -44.06 22.44
C SER A 20 -22.87 -44.42 21.21
N SER A 21 -21.58 -44.73 21.39
CA SER A 21 -20.73 -45.27 20.32
C SER A 21 -19.58 -46.12 20.84
N THR A 22 -19.04 -46.96 19.97
CA THR A 22 -18.11 -48.07 20.23
C THR A 22 -16.66 -47.68 20.56
N THR A 23 -16.36 -46.39 20.71
CA THR A 23 -15.01 -45.90 21.06
C THR A 23 -14.89 -45.60 22.56
N PRO A 24 -13.84 -46.07 23.27
CA PRO A 24 -13.70 -45.83 24.71
C PRO A 24 -13.56 -44.32 25.01
N PRO A 25 -14.31 -43.78 25.98
CA PRO A 25 -14.44 -42.33 26.18
C PRO A 25 -13.12 -41.62 26.53
N CYS A 26 -12.13 -42.33 27.09
CA CYS A 26 -10.80 -41.78 27.34
C CYS A 26 -10.03 -41.43 26.06
N VAL A 27 -10.20 -42.21 24.98
CA VAL A 27 -9.56 -41.96 23.68
C VAL A 27 -10.26 -40.79 22.97
N THR A 28 -11.59 -40.72 23.04
CA THR A 28 -12.35 -39.57 22.53
C THR A 28 -11.94 -38.28 23.23
N LEU A 29 -11.76 -38.29 24.55
CA LEU A 29 -11.29 -37.15 25.35
C LEU A 29 -9.84 -36.76 25.03
N SER A 30 -8.91 -37.72 24.90
CA SER A 30 -7.50 -37.40 24.63
C SER A 30 -7.30 -36.81 23.24
N VAL A 31 -7.95 -37.38 22.21
CA VAL A 31 -7.90 -36.86 20.83
C VAL A 31 -8.52 -35.46 20.76
N THR A 32 -9.73 -35.26 21.29
CA THR A 32 -10.40 -33.95 21.25
C THR A 32 -9.65 -32.87 22.04
N SER A 33 -9.05 -33.23 23.18
CA SER A 33 -8.22 -32.32 23.98
C SER A 33 -6.93 -31.91 23.26
N SER A 34 -6.29 -32.84 22.53
CA SER A 34 -5.13 -32.55 21.68
C SER A 34 -5.47 -31.55 20.57
N LYS A 35 -6.61 -31.74 19.89
CA LYS A 35 -7.03 -30.81 18.82
C LYS A 35 -7.53 -29.46 19.35
N PHE A 36 -8.09 -29.41 20.55
CA PHE A 36 -8.40 -28.14 21.22
C PHE A 36 -7.12 -27.31 21.47
N LYS A 37 -6.04 -27.93 21.98
CA LYS A 37 -4.74 -27.26 22.10
C LYS A 37 -4.20 -26.76 20.75
N ARG A 38 -4.42 -27.50 19.66
CA ARG A 38 -4.03 -27.03 18.31
C ARG A 38 -4.83 -25.79 17.87
N LEU A 39 -6.13 -25.73 18.15
CA LEU A 39 -6.95 -24.53 17.90
C LEU A 39 -6.54 -23.34 18.75
N GLU A 40 -6.09 -23.58 19.99
CA GLU A 40 -5.55 -22.55 20.88
C GLU A 40 -4.23 -21.98 20.35
N ASN A 41 -3.32 -22.85 19.88
CA ASN A 41 -2.08 -22.43 19.21
C ASN A 41 -2.36 -21.67 17.90
N ASP A 42 -3.24 -22.19 17.05
CA ASP A 42 -3.65 -21.51 15.80
C ASP A 42 -4.26 -20.12 16.11
N ARG A 43 -5.04 -19.99 17.19
CA ARG A 43 -5.59 -18.70 17.67
C ARG A 43 -4.50 -17.75 18.21
N HIS A 44 -3.45 -18.27 18.83
CA HIS A 44 -2.32 -17.47 19.30
C HIS A 44 -1.53 -16.90 18.11
N VAL A 45 -1.09 -17.75 17.19
CA VAL A 45 -0.35 -17.36 15.97
C VAL A 45 -1.13 -16.35 15.12
N MET A 46 -2.45 -16.55 14.95
CA MET A 46 -3.33 -15.59 14.28
C MET A 46 -3.31 -14.19 14.90
N ARG A 47 -3.07 -14.08 16.22
CA ARG A 47 -3.09 -12.81 16.97
C ARG A 47 -1.73 -12.13 17.06
N THR A 48 -0.66 -12.90 17.15
CA THR A 48 0.70 -12.39 17.33
C THR A 48 1.40 -12.11 16.01
N GLU A 49 1.22 -12.98 15.02
CA GLU A 49 2.03 -12.99 13.80
C GLU A 49 1.23 -12.61 12.55
N ILE A 50 0.06 -13.23 12.34
CA ILE A 50 -0.66 -13.10 11.06
C ILE A 50 -1.55 -11.85 11.01
N ILE A 51 -2.35 -11.61 12.07
CA ILE A 51 -3.37 -10.55 12.10
C ILE A 51 -3.27 -9.76 13.43
N PRO A 52 -2.19 -8.98 13.64
CA PRO A 52 -2.06 -8.13 14.82
C PRO A 52 -3.12 -7.01 14.86
N SER A 53 -3.71 -6.65 13.72
CA SER A 53 -4.82 -5.69 13.62
C SER A 53 -6.16 -6.21 14.16
N GLY A 54 -6.23 -7.47 14.60
CA GLY A 54 -7.47 -8.08 15.13
C GLY A 54 -8.63 -8.20 14.14
N GLU A 55 -8.45 -7.84 12.86
CA GLU A 55 -9.49 -7.88 11.84
C GLU A 55 -9.98 -9.31 11.57
N ALA A 56 -11.27 -9.56 11.82
CA ALA A 56 -11.86 -10.89 11.64
C ALA A 56 -12.21 -11.24 10.18
N SER A 57 -12.18 -10.27 9.26
CA SER A 57 -12.70 -10.42 7.89
C SER A 57 -11.58 -10.42 6.85
N TRP A 58 -11.21 -11.60 6.35
CA TRP A 58 -10.17 -11.77 5.34
C TRP A 58 -10.70 -12.46 4.06
N PRO A 59 -10.23 -12.05 2.87
CA PRO A 59 -10.59 -12.71 1.62
C PRO A 59 -9.89 -14.07 1.52
N LEU A 60 -10.66 -15.15 1.55
CA LEU A 60 -10.17 -16.53 1.44
C LEU A 60 -10.95 -17.31 0.36
N PRO A 61 -10.33 -18.31 -0.28
CA PRO A 61 -11.03 -19.21 -1.20
C PRO A 61 -12.11 -20.00 -0.45
N VAL A 62 -13.11 -20.51 -1.19
CA VAL A 62 -14.20 -21.37 -0.71
C VAL A 62 -15.01 -20.79 0.48
N ASN A 63 -16.20 -20.23 0.19
CA ASN A 63 -17.09 -19.73 1.24
C ASN A 63 -17.76 -20.86 2.04
N LEU A 64 -17.10 -21.30 3.12
CA LEU A 64 -17.56 -22.40 3.99
C LEU A 64 -18.94 -22.15 4.60
N ARG A 65 -19.25 -20.91 5.01
CA ARG A 65 -20.58 -20.56 5.56
C ARG A 65 -21.70 -20.85 4.56
N ARG A 66 -21.51 -20.51 3.29
CA ARG A 66 -22.47 -20.80 2.22
C ARG A 66 -22.56 -22.31 1.95
N LEU A 67 -21.45 -23.04 1.94
CA LEU A 67 -21.46 -24.49 1.77
C LEU A 67 -22.22 -25.22 2.89
N ILE A 68 -22.04 -24.80 4.15
CA ILE A 68 -22.77 -25.35 5.31
C ILE A 68 -24.28 -25.11 5.15
N THR A 69 -24.69 -23.87 4.80
CA THR A 69 -26.11 -23.57 4.55
C THR A 69 -26.69 -24.35 3.36
N ASN A 70 -25.89 -24.60 2.33
CA ASN A 70 -26.30 -25.45 1.21
C ASN A 70 -26.46 -26.91 1.63
N ALA A 71 -25.51 -27.49 2.38
CA ALA A 71 -25.61 -28.83 2.93
C ALA A 71 -26.86 -29.01 3.80
N GLN A 72 -27.13 -28.04 4.70
CA GLN A 72 -28.31 -28.05 5.55
C GLN A 72 -29.63 -28.09 4.76
N LYS A 73 -29.70 -27.38 3.63
CA LYS A 73 -30.86 -27.40 2.75
C LYS A 73 -30.96 -28.69 1.93
N SER A 74 -29.88 -29.11 1.27
CA SER A 74 -29.87 -30.29 0.40
C SER A 74 -30.18 -31.59 1.13
N PHE A 75 -29.71 -31.72 2.38
CA PHE A 75 -29.94 -32.91 3.21
C PHE A 75 -31.11 -32.75 4.21
N GLY A 76 -31.88 -31.66 4.13
CA GLY A 76 -33.07 -31.45 4.96
C GLY A 76 -32.80 -31.48 6.48
N ILE A 77 -31.71 -30.85 6.92
CA ILE A 77 -31.17 -31.01 8.28
C ILE A 77 -32.04 -30.31 9.32
N ASP A 78 -32.57 -31.08 10.26
CA ASP A 78 -33.40 -30.58 11.37
C ASP A 78 -32.53 -30.24 12.59
N HIS A 79 -32.42 -28.95 12.90
CA HIS A 79 -31.73 -28.42 14.07
C HIS A 79 -32.28 -28.92 15.43
N ARG A 80 -33.41 -29.62 15.48
CA ARG A 80 -33.93 -30.25 16.70
C ARG A 80 -33.35 -31.63 16.94
N LYS A 81 -33.02 -32.38 15.88
CA LYS A 81 -32.48 -33.74 15.97
C LYS A 81 -31.00 -33.72 16.39
N ILE A 82 -30.55 -34.82 16.96
CA ILE A 82 -29.13 -35.04 17.31
C ILE A 82 -28.44 -35.58 16.04
N SER A 83 -27.21 -35.13 15.79
CA SER A 83 -26.37 -35.64 14.69
C SER A 83 -25.97 -37.11 14.95
N ASP A 84 -25.85 -37.89 13.89
CA ASP A 84 -25.35 -39.27 13.88
C ASP A 84 -23.80 -39.36 13.95
N MET A 85 -23.09 -38.23 13.82
CA MET A 85 -21.64 -38.19 13.68
C MET A 85 -20.86 -38.44 14.98
N ASN A 86 -19.80 -39.24 14.88
CA ASN A 86 -18.81 -39.39 15.95
C ASN A 86 -17.81 -38.20 15.91
N PRO A 87 -17.55 -37.51 17.06
CA PRO A 87 -16.56 -36.43 17.15
C PRO A 87 -15.17 -36.79 16.62
N VAL A 88 -14.73 -38.05 16.75
CA VAL A 88 -13.42 -38.52 16.28
C VAL A 88 -13.37 -38.57 14.75
N THR A 89 -14.44 -39.02 14.10
CA THR A 89 -14.56 -39.08 12.63
C THR A 89 -14.50 -37.68 12.01
N VAL A 90 -15.10 -36.68 12.65
CA VAL A 90 -15.00 -35.27 12.21
C VAL A 90 -13.54 -34.80 12.21
N VAL A 91 -12.81 -35.08 13.30
CA VAL A 91 -11.40 -34.69 13.45
C VAL A 91 -10.50 -35.35 12.39
N THR A 92 -10.60 -36.68 12.23
CA THR A 92 -9.73 -37.41 11.30
C THR A 92 -10.02 -37.06 9.84
N ALA A 93 -11.29 -36.82 9.49
CA ALA A 93 -11.68 -36.37 8.17
C ALA A 93 -11.16 -34.96 7.84
N ILE A 94 -11.15 -34.04 8.81
CA ILE A 94 -10.57 -32.69 8.66
C ILE A 94 -9.07 -32.74 8.42
N GLU A 95 -8.34 -33.57 9.16
CA GLU A 95 -6.90 -33.75 8.95
C GLU A 95 -6.58 -34.38 7.60
N LYS A 96 -7.35 -35.40 7.20
CA LYS A 96 -7.27 -35.99 5.87
C LYS A 96 -7.57 -34.98 4.77
N LEU A 97 -8.55 -34.10 4.97
CA LEU A 97 -8.88 -33.01 4.05
C LEU A 97 -7.73 -31.99 3.97
N CYS A 98 -7.19 -31.52 5.10
CA CYS A 98 -6.01 -30.64 5.11
C CYS A 98 -4.82 -31.27 4.34
N SER A 99 -4.54 -32.57 4.50
CA SER A 99 -3.46 -33.24 3.74
C SER A 99 -3.73 -33.44 2.25
N LYS A 100 -5.01 -33.39 1.82
CA LYS A 100 -5.42 -33.52 0.42
C LYS A 100 -5.31 -32.21 -0.36
N LEU A 101 -5.42 -31.06 0.32
CA LEU A 101 -5.49 -29.72 -0.29
C LEU A 101 -4.11 -29.22 -0.77
N LYS A 102 -3.42 -30.03 -1.60
CA LYS A 102 -2.11 -29.73 -2.16
C LYS A 102 -2.19 -28.60 -3.20
N ILE A 103 -1.31 -27.60 -3.06
CA ILE A 103 -1.15 -26.48 -4.01
C ILE A 103 0.08 -26.71 -4.89
N ILE A 104 1.20 -27.07 -4.27
CA ILE A 104 2.47 -27.34 -4.93
C ILE A 104 2.45 -28.83 -5.33
N PRO A 105 2.80 -29.22 -6.56
CA PRO A 105 2.99 -30.63 -6.90
C PRO A 105 4.26 -31.15 -6.20
N GLN A 106 4.26 -32.43 -5.84
CA GLN A 106 5.43 -33.13 -5.30
C GLN A 106 6.07 -33.92 -6.45
N LEU A 107 7.31 -33.59 -6.83
CA LEU A 107 7.96 -34.19 -8.02
C LEU A 107 8.51 -35.60 -7.79
N GLU A 108 8.83 -35.96 -6.54
CA GLU A 108 9.57 -37.20 -6.21
C GLU A 108 8.78 -38.11 -5.26
N LEU A 109 9.02 -39.42 -5.39
CA LEU A 109 8.54 -40.45 -4.47
C LEU A 109 9.29 -40.37 -3.12
N PRO A 110 8.68 -40.83 -2.01
CA PRO A 110 9.16 -40.48 -0.67
C PRO A 110 10.37 -41.31 -0.22
N ASP A 111 11.54 -40.69 -0.25
CA ASP A 111 12.47 -40.79 0.87
C ASP A 111 12.09 -39.69 1.88
N ASP A 112 11.58 -40.08 3.04
CA ASP A 112 11.12 -39.15 4.09
C ASP A 112 12.28 -38.31 4.69
N ASP A 113 13.51 -38.82 4.60
CA ASP A 113 14.74 -38.15 5.05
C ASP A 113 15.34 -37.19 4.00
N ASN A 114 14.78 -37.08 2.79
CA ASN A 114 15.27 -36.16 1.78
C ASN A 114 15.00 -34.69 2.21
N PRO A 115 16.02 -33.81 2.30
CA PRO A 115 15.85 -32.41 2.68
C PRO A 115 14.87 -31.65 1.75
N TYR A 116 14.76 -32.03 0.48
CA TYR A 116 13.79 -31.44 -0.45
C TYR A 116 12.34 -31.80 -0.07
N THR A 117 12.07 -33.04 0.35
CA THR A 117 10.75 -33.46 0.86
C THR A 117 10.34 -32.65 2.08
N LYS A 118 11.28 -32.39 3.00
CA LYS A 118 11.04 -31.56 4.18
C LYS A 118 10.77 -30.09 3.83
N ALA A 119 11.61 -29.48 3.00
CA ALA A 119 11.42 -28.09 2.56
C ALA A 119 10.11 -27.89 1.78
N TRP A 120 9.72 -28.88 0.97
CA TRP A 120 8.42 -28.90 0.28
C TRP A 120 7.25 -28.96 1.27
N ASN A 121 7.33 -29.83 2.28
CA ASN A 121 6.30 -29.94 3.32
C ASN A 121 6.12 -28.63 4.08
N ASP A 122 7.21 -28.01 4.53
CA ASP A 122 7.18 -26.73 5.25
C ASP A 122 6.59 -25.61 4.38
N THR A 123 7.02 -25.51 3.11
CA THR A 123 6.49 -24.52 2.15
C THR A 123 5.00 -24.73 1.89
N HIS A 124 4.56 -25.97 1.72
CA HIS A 124 3.16 -26.30 1.47
C HIS A 124 2.26 -26.03 2.69
N MET A 125 2.74 -26.36 3.89
CA MET A 125 2.05 -26.04 5.16
C MET A 125 1.90 -24.54 5.35
N ASN A 126 2.93 -23.75 5.02
CA ASN A 126 2.87 -22.29 5.09
C ASN A 126 1.87 -21.71 4.08
N ALA A 127 1.90 -22.15 2.82
CA ALA A 127 1.00 -21.69 1.76
C ALA A 127 -0.49 -21.96 2.06
N THR A 128 -0.80 -23.04 2.77
CA THR A 128 -2.18 -23.42 3.15
C THR A 128 -2.56 -23.03 4.59
N MET A 129 -1.66 -22.40 5.35
CA MET A 129 -1.81 -22.22 6.80
C MET A 129 -3.10 -21.51 7.18
N LEU A 130 -3.36 -20.32 6.61
CA LEU A 130 -4.51 -19.49 6.95
C LEU A 130 -5.85 -20.16 6.56
N PHE A 131 -5.91 -20.82 5.40
CA PHE A 131 -7.10 -21.57 4.99
C PHE A 131 -7.32 -22.80 5.89
N SER A 132 -6.26 -23.48 6.30
CA SER A 132 -6.34 -24.61 7.23
C SER A 132 -6.79 -24.19 8.64
N MET A 133 -6.37 -23.02 9.12
CA MET A 133 -6.87 -22.42 10.37
C MET A 133 -8.36 -22.07 10.28
N LEU A 134 -8.81 -21.51 9.16
CA LEU A 134 -10.24 -21.29 8.89
C LEU A 134 -11.00 -22.63 8.94
N LEU A 135 -10.54 -23.63 8.18
CA LEU A 135 -11.20 -24.93 8.07
C LEU A 135 -11.31 -25.63 9.43
N ARG A 136 -10.22 -25.69 10.21
CA ARG A 136 -10.21 -26.25 11.57
C ARG A 136 -11.12 -25.51 12.53
N SER A 137 -11.17 -24.17 12.48
CA SER A 137 -12.01 -23.36 13.39
C SER A 137 -13.49 -23.33 13.01
N THR A 138 -13.84 -23.49 11.72
CA THR A 138 -15.23 -23.64 11.29
C THR A 138 -15.75 -25.06 11.50
N MET A 139 -14.96 -26.08 11.15
CA MET A 139 -15.38 -27.48 11.19
C MET A 139 -15.06 -28.18 12.52
N ALA A 140 -14.70 -27.43 13.57
CA ALA A 140 -14.46 -28.01 14.89
C ALA A 140 -15.65 -28.90 15.32
N SER A 141 -15.36 -30.07 15.89
CA SER A 141 -16.36 -31.11 16.18
C SER A 141 -17.57 -30.61 16.96
N LYS A 142 -17.37 -29.71 17.93
CA LYS A 142 -18.47 -29.01 18.63
C LYS A 142 -19.42 -28.29 17.67
N ARG A 143 -18.89 -27.49 16.73
CA ARG A 143 -19.69 -26.69 15.80
C ARG A 143 -20.45 -27.56 14.81
N VAL A 144 -19.80 -28.60 14.27
CA VAL A 144 -20.43 -29.58 13.36
C VAL A 144 -21.60 -30.30 14.02
N LEU A 145 -21.47 -30.69 15.29
CA LEU A 145 -22.47 -31.47 16.02
C LEU A 145 -23.57 -30.62 16.68
N GLU A 146 -23.24 -29.42 17.19
CA GLU A 146 -24.13 -28.59 18.01
C GLU A 146 -24.76 -27.43 17.22
N GLU A 147 -23.95 -26.64 16.51
CA GLU A 147 -24.40 -25.48 15.71
C GLU A 147 -25.03 -25.92 14.39
N PHE A 148 -24.29 -26.71 13.61
CA PHE A 148 -24.67 -27.07 12.24
C PHE A 148 -25.50 -28.36 12.16
N ARG A 149 -25.32 -29.25 13.14
CA ARG A 149 -25.97 -30.57 13.28
C ARG A 149 -25.89 -31.44 12.02
N LEU A 150 -24.73 -31.46 11.36
CA LEU A 150 -24.55 -32.17 10.09
C LEU A 150 -24.66 -33.69 10.28
N THR A 151 -25.27 -34.38 9.32
CA THR A 151 -25.24 -35.85 9.27
C THR A 151 -23.95 -36.36 8.61
N GLU A 152 -23.63 -37.65 8.75
CA GLU A 152 -22.45 -38.24 8.12
C GLU A 152 -22.42 -38.06 6.60
N GLN A 153 -23.57 -38.26 5.95
CA GLN A 153 -23.72 -38.05 4.50
C GLN A 153 -23.50 -36.58 4.11
N ALA A 154 -24.10 -35.64 4.84
CA ALA A 154 -23.96 -34.22 4.59
C ALA A 154 -22.52 -33.73 4.82
N PHE A 155 -21.85 -34.27 5.84
CA PHE A 155 -20.47 -33.95 6.17
C PHE A 155 -19.49 -34.51 5.11
N SER A 156 -19.67 -35.76 4.68
CA SER A 156 -18.87 -36.37 3.61
C SER A 156 -19.01 -35.62 2.28
N TRP A 157 -20.25 -35.26 1.90
CA TRP A 157 -20.51 -34.42 0.74
C TRP A 157 -19.80 -33.06 0.84
N MET A 158 -19.89 -32.42 2.00
CA MET A 158 -19.27 -31.12 2.26
C MET A 158 -17.74 -31.17 2.17
N CYS A 159 -17.09 -32.24 2.65
CA CYS A 159 -15.65 -32.43 2.48
C CYS A 159 -15.25 -32.53 0.99
N GLY A 160 -15.99 -33.30 0.19
CA GLY A 160 -15.75 -33.42 -1.25
C GLY A 160 -16.00 -32.11 -2.02
N GLU A 161 -17.05 -31.36 -1.65
CA GLU A 161 -17.35 -30.06 -2.28
C GLU A 161 -16.30 -29.00 -1.90
N ILE A 162 -15.75 -29.02 -0.69
CA ILE A 162 -14.62 -28.16 -0.29
C ILE A 162 -13.37 -28.50 -1.12
N GLU A 163 -13.04 -29.78 -1.27
CA GLU A 163 -11.91 -30.25 -2.08
C GLU A 163 -12.04 -29.80 -3.54
N SER A 164 -13.20 -30.04 -4.16
CA SER A 164 -13.53 -29.62 -5.53
C SER A 164 -13.46 -28.10 -5.70
N LYS A 165 -14.09 -27.32 -4.81
CA LYS A 165 -14.10 -25.85 -4.89
C LYS A 165 -12.75 -25.22 -4.59
N PHE A 166 -11.89 -25.88 -3.81
CA PHE A 166 -10.53 -25.42 -3.55
C PHE A 166 -9.65 -25.63 -4.79
N LEU A 167 -9.69 -26.81 -5.41
CA LEU A 167 -8.96 -27.09 -6.65
C LEU A 167 -9.40 -26.16 -7.80
N GLN A 168 -10.70 -25.85 -7.91
CA GLN A 168 -11.24 -24.85 -8.83
C GLN A 168 -10.81 -23.40 -8.54
N SER A 169 -10.18 -23.13 -7.38
CA SER A 169 -9.73 -21.79 -6.97
C SER A 169 -8.22 -21.56 -7.12
N LEU A 170 -7.48 -22.57 -7.58
CA LEU A 170 -6.08 -22.45 -7.93
C LEU A 170 -5.91 -21.51 -9.15
N ALA A 171 -4.80 -20.79 -9.20
CA ALA A 171 -4.46 -19.97 -10.36
C ALA A 171 -4.08 -20.86 -11.55
N ASN A 172 -4.48 -20.49 -12.76
CA ASN A 172 -4.19 -21.28 -13.94
C ASN A 172 -2.74 -21.02 -14.42
N PRO A 173 -1.94 -22.06 -14.69
CA PRO A 173 -0.64 -21.88 -15.35
C PRO A 173 -0.80 -21.14 -16.68
N GLY A 174 0.13 -20.21 -16.97
CA GLY A 174 0.07 -19.35 -18.16
C GLY A 174 -0.80 -18.09 -18.03
N GLU A 175 -1.43 -17.84 -16.87
CA GLU A 175 -2.18 -16.60 -16.62
C GLU A 175 -1.24 -15.37 -16.54
N MET A 176 -1.60 -14.29 -17.25
CA MET A 176 -0.78 -13.07 -17.38
C MET A 176 -0.90 -12.14 -16.16
N VAL A 177 -0.43 -12.63 -15.00
CA VAL A 177 -0.57 -11.97 -13.70
C VAL A 177 0.01 -10.56 -13.63
N GLY A 178 1.10 -10.27 -14.35
CA GLY A 178 1.73 -8.95 -14.38
C GLY A 178 0.85 -7.89 -15.05
N ALA A 179 0.32 -8.18 -16.24
CA ALA A 179 -0.59 -7.29 -16.96
C ALA A 179 -1.90 -7.07 -16.18
N LEU A 180 -2.46 -8.15 -15.62
CA LEU A 180 -3.66 -8.09 -14.78
C LEU A 180 -3.44 -7.24 -13.52
N ALA A 181 -2.28 -7.36 -12.85
CA ALA A 181 -1.93 -6.54 -11.70
C ALA A 181 -1.77 -5.06 -12.05
N ALA A 182 -1.08 -4.75 -13.16
CA ALA A 182 -0.93 -3.38 -13.64
C ALA A 182 -2.29 -2.73 -13.94
N GLN A 183 -3.19 -3.43 -14.64
CA GLN A 183 -4.54 -2.94 -14.92
C GLN A 183 -5.37 -2.75 -13.63
N SER A 184 -5.33 -3.72 -12.71
CA SER A 184 -6.07 -3.68 -11.44
C SER A 184 -5.65 -2.55 -10.50
N ILE A 185 -4.44 -2.00 -10.68
CA ILE A 185 -3.92 -0.84 -9.94
C ILE A 185 -4.16 0.46 -10.72
N GLY A 186 -4.06 0.42 -12.05
CA GLY A 186 -4.27 1.57 -12.93
C GLY A 186 -5.73 2.04 -12.99
N GLU A 187 -6.70 1.12 -13.02
CA GLU A 187 -8.14 1.45 -13.07
C GLU A 187 -8.57 2.38 -11.91
N PRO A 188 -8.41 2.02 -10.62
CA PRO A 188 -8.80 2.90 -9.51
C PRO A 188 -7.98 4.19 -9.46
N ALA A 189 -6.73 4.18 -9.95
CA ALA A 189 -5.93 5.40 -10.03
C ALA A 189 -6.55 6.47 -10.93
N THR A 190 -7.27 6.10 -11.99
CA THR A 190 -8.01 7.08 -12.80
C THR A 190 -9.10 7.79 -11.98
N GLN A 191 -9.81 7.06 -11.12
CA GLN A 191 -10.91 7.56 -10.29
C GLN A 191 -10.41 8.48 -9.17
N MET A 192 -9.31 8.10 -8.50
CA MET A 192 -8.69 8.89 -7.42
C MET A 192 -8.37 10.34 -7.81
N THR A 193 -8.05 10.60 -9.10
CA THR A 193 -7.73 11.94 -9.62
C THR A 193 -8.84 12.95 -9.36
N LEU A 194 -10.10 12.51 -9.43
CA LEU A 194 -11.28 13.38 -9.32
C LEU A 194 -11.65 13.64 -7.86
N ASN A 195 -11.56 12.63 -7.00
CA ASN A 195 -12.06 12.70 -5.61
C ASN A 195 -11.08 13.38 -4.63
N THR A 196 -9.78 13.43 -4.94
CA THR A 196 -8.73 13.92 -4.02
C THR A 196 -8.98 15.37 -3.52
N PHE A 197 -9.56 16.25 -4.35
CA PHE A 197 -9.79 17.65 -4.00
C PHE A 197 -10.89 17.87 -2.95
N HIS A 198 -11.84 16.94 -2.80
CA HIS A 198 -12.99 17.13 -1.91
C HIS A 198 -12.67 16.88 -0.43
N TYR A 199 -11.56 16.21 -0.11
CA TYR A 199 -11.20 15.80 1.25
C TYR A 199 -10.03 16.58 1.87
N ALA A 200 -9.50 17.58 1.16
CA ALA A 200 -8.36 18.38 1.61
C ALA A 200 -8.61 19.19 2.91
N GLY A 201 -9.86 19.31 3.37
CA GLY A 201 -10.23 20.10 4.55
C GLY A 201 -10.42 19.34 5.87
N VAL A 202 -10.16 18.03 5.93
CA VAL A 202 -10.49 17.19 7.10
C VAL A 202 -9.26 16.71 7.90
N SER A 203 -8.05 16.83 7.34
CA SER A 203 -6.81 16.41 7.99
C SER A 203 -6.07 17.60 8.59
N SER A 204 -5.62 17.49 9.85
CA SER A 204 -4.66 18.41 10.46
C SER A 204 -3.26 18.34 9.83
N LYS A 205 -3.01 17.33 9.00
CA LYS A 205 -1.72 17.00 8.39
C LYS A 205 -1.82 17.07 6.87
N ASN A 206 -1.01 17.93 6.26
CA ASN A 206 -0.85 18.04 4.81
C ASN A 206 -0.02 16.86 4.27
N VAL A 207 -0.68 15.73 4.00
CA VAL A 207 -0.06 14.56 3.33
C VAL A 207 -0.41 14.61 1.84
N THR A 208 0.55 14.36 0.94
CA THR A 208 0.23 14.09 -0.46
C THR A 208 -0.58 12.79 -0.57
N LEU A 209 -1.79 12.89 -1.12
CA LEU A 209 -2.71 11.76 -1.30
C LEU A 209 -3.11 11.60 -2.78
N GLY A 210 -3.72 10.47 -3.11
CA GLY A 210 -4.18 10.15 -4.45
C GLY A 210 -3.05 9.99 -5.48
N VAL A 211 -3.33 10.35 -6.73
CA VAL A 211 -2.42 10.14 -7.87
C VAL A 211 -1.05 10.83 -7.74
N PRO A 212 -0.92 12.06 -7.20
CA PRO A 212 0.38 12.67 -6.94
C PRO A 212 1.30 11.80 -6.06
N ARG A 213 0.73 11.15 -5.03
CA ARG A 213 1.47 10.24 -4.13
C ARG A 213 1.76 8.89 -4.80
N LEU A 214 0.80 8.35 -5.55
CA LEU A 214 1.03 7.14 -6.34
C LEU A 214 2.20 7.31 -7.32
N LYS A 215 2.27 8.44 -8.03
CA LYS A 215 3.39 8.79 -8.93
C LYS A 215 4.72 8.93 -8.19
N GLU A 216 4.70 9.51 -6.99
CA GLU A 216 5.88 9.68 -6.13
C GLU A 216 6.47 8.34 -5.69
N ILE A 217 5.62 7.38 -5.33
CA ILE A 217 5.99 6.00 -4.96
C ILE A 217 6.53 5.23 -6.18
N ILE A 218 5.77 5.20 -7.28
CA ILE A 218 6.10 4.45 -8.51
C ILE A 218 7.43 4.92 -9.13
N ASN A 219 7.70 6.22 -9.11
CA ASN A 219 8.93 6.81 -9.63
C ASN A 219 10.10 6.79 -8.64
N ILE A 220 9.86 6.42 -7.37
CA ILE A 220 10.82 6.45 -6.26
C ILE A 220 11.51 7.81 -6.16
N ALA A 221 10.72 8.84 -5.89
CA ALA A 221 11.22 10.21 -5.79
C ALA A 221 12.22 10.37 -4.61
N LYS A 222 13.46 10.77 -4.91
CA LYS A 222 14.52 10.98 -3.90
C LYS A 222 14.19 12.06 -2.85
N LYS A 223 13.28 12.98 -3.17
CA LYS A 223 12.74 13.97 -2.24
C LYS A 223 11.23 13.91 -2.33
N VAL A 224 10.59 13.34 -1.31
CA VAL A 224 9.13 13.35 -1.18
C VAL A 224 8.65 14.77 -0.85
N LYS A 225 7.45 15.13 -1.31
CA LYS A 225 6.87 16.47 -1.11
C LYS A 225 6.46 16.75 0.33
N THR A 226 5.91 15.73 1.00
CA THR A 226 5.45 15.81 2.39
C THR A 226 6.09 14.67 3.19
N PRO A 227 7.39 14.77 3.51
CA PRO A 227 8.10 13.78 4.33
C PRO A 227 7.49 13.71 5.73
N SER A 228 7.28 12.50 6.24
CA SER A 228 6.67 12.30 7.55
C SER A 228 6.96 10.94 8.16
N LEU A 229 7.27 10.94 9.45
CA LEU A 229 7.31 9.77 10.32
C LEU A 229 5.98 9.65 11.09
N SER A 230 5.62 8.41 11.43
CA SER A 230 4.61 8.07 12.44
C SER A 230 5.34 7.36 13.58
N ILE A 231 5.52 8.07 14.68
CA ILE A 231 6.36 7.69 15.82
C ILE A 231 5.46 7.22 16.96
N TYR A 232 5.63 5.96 17.34
CA TYR A 232 4.91 5.38 18.48
C TYR A 232 5.78 5.51 19.73
N LEU A 233 5.16 5.80 20.87
CA LEU A 233 5.84 5.88 22.16
C LEU A 233 5.70 4.57 22.94
N HIS A 234 6.59 4.35 23.91
CA HIS A 234 6.47 3.22 24.82
C HIS A 234 5.15 3.28 25.64
N PRO A 235 4.56 2.13 26.04
CA PRO A 235 3.20 2.07 26.60
C PRO A 235 3.01 2.86 27.91
N ASP A 236 4.09 3.05 28.66
CA ASP A 236 4.10 3.78 29.93
C ASP A 236 4.08 5.31 29.75
N ILE A 237 4.43 5.77 28.54
CA ILE A 237 4.51 7.19 28.15
C ILE A 237 3.32 7.55 27.26
N SER A 238 2.94 6.68 26.32
CA SER A 238 1.88 6.93 25.34
C SER A 238 0.48 7.11 25.94
N ARG A 239 0.30 6.84 27.24
CA ARG A 239 -0.95 7.07 27.98
C ARG A 239 -0.99 8.44 28.69
N ASP A 240 0.16 9.10 28.84
CA ASP A 240 0.33 10.38 29.53
C ASP A 240 0.58 11.52 28.53
N SER A 241 -0.27 12.54 28.56
CA SER A 241 -0.16 13.69 27.66
C SER A 241 1.06 14.57 27.95
N GLU A 242 1.46 14.72 29.22
CA GLU A 242 2.53 15.65 29.60
C GLU A 242 3.92 15.09 29.25
N ARG A 243 4.09 13.78 29.42
CA ARG A 243 5.29 13.05 28.99
C ARG A 243 5.36 12.95 27.47
N SER A 244 4.25 12.65 26.80
CA SER A 244 4.20 12.63 25.34
C SER A 244 4.55 14.00 24.74
N LYS A 245 4.07 15.10 25.34
CA LYS A 245 4.52 16.46 24.96
C LYS A 245 6.00 16.71 25.26
N SER A 246 6.56 16.13 26.33
CA SER A 246 8.00 16.22 26.60
C SER A 246 8.84 15.60 25.47
N VAL A 247 8.45 14.43 24.97
CA VAL A 247 9.12 13.78 23.84
C VAL A 247 8.90 14.56 22.54
N GLN A 248 7.72 15.16 22.34
CA GLN A 248 7.45 16.05 21.21
C GLN A 248 8.46 17.21 21.16
N CYS A 249 8.67 17.93 22.27
CA CYS A 249 9.63 19.04 22.36
C CYS A 249 11.09 18.58 22.14
N GLN A 250 11.44 17.37 22.59
CA GLN A 250 12.79 16.80 22.42
C GLN A 250 13.10 16.36 20.98
N LEU A 251 12.07 16.07 20.17
CA LEU A 251 12.22 15.64 18.78
C LEU A 251 12.14 16.81 17.78
N GLU A 252 11.41 17.88 18.10
CA GLU A 252 11.22 19.04 17.22
C GLU A 252 12.48 19.90 17.08
N TYR A 253 13.03 19.98 15.86
CA TYR A 253 14.26 20.72 15.56
C TYR A 253 14.12 22.21 15.87
N THR A 254 14.81 22.64 16.92
CA THR A 254 14.71 23.96 17.50
C THR A 254 16.06 24.65 17.41
N THR A 255 16.17 25.58 16.46
CA THR A 255 17.31 26.52 16.40
C THR A 255 17.01 27.79 17.18
N MET A 256 18.06 28.54 17.50
CA MET A 256 17.95 29.84 18.17
C MET A 256 17.00 30.81 17.45
N SER A 257 16.97 30.81 16.11
CA SER A 257 16.04 31.61 15.30
C SER A 257 14.56 31.27 15.54
N THR A 258 14.20 30.11 16.11
CA THR A 258 12.79 29.75 16.37
C THR A 258 12.25 30.26 17.69
N ILE A 259 13.12 30.69 18.61
CA ILE A 259 12.74 31.21 19.94
C ILE A 259 13.12 32.68 20.15
N THR A 260 13.90 33.26 19.23
CA THR A 260 14.36 34.65 19.32
C THR A 260 13.28 35.60 18.78
N ALA A 261 12.88 36.58 19.59
CA ALA A 261 11.97 37.65 19.20
C ALA A 261 12.73 38.80 18.51
N ALA A 262 13.88 39.21 19.06
CA ALA A 262 14.73 40.26 18.52
C ALA A 262 16.21 40.06 18.86
N THR A 263 17.08 40.60 18.01
CA THR A 263 18.54 40.71 18.23
C THR A 263 18.97 42.17 18.09
N GLU A 264 19.79 42.63 19.04
CA GLU A 264 20.25 44.02 19.12
C GLU A 264 21.75 44.05 19.47
N ILE A 265 22.53 44.89 18.80
CA ILE A 265 23.95 45.08 19.09
C ILE A 265 24.12 46.46 19.75
N TYR A 266 24.63 46.45 20.98
CA TYR A 266 24.92 47.66 21.76
C TYR A 266 26.42 47.84 21.96
N PHE A 267 26.86 49.10 22.00
CA PHE A 267 28.18 49.48 22.49
C PHE A 267 28.07 49.84 23.98
N ASP A 268 28.62 49.00 24.84
CA ASP A 268 28.49 49.07 26.30
C ASP A 268 29.89 48.98 26.96
N PRO A 269 30.63 50.11 27.05
CA PRO A 269 32.06 50.12 27.29
C PRO A 269 32.48 49.65 28.69
N ASP A 270 31.60 49.79 29.68
CA ASP A 270 31.82 49.27 31.03
C ASP A 270 31.18 47.87 31.15
N PRO A 271 31.91 46.84 31.64
CA PRO A 271 31.31 45.52 31.87
C PRO A 271 30.29 45.49 33.02
N HIS A 272 30.49 46.31 34.06
CA HIS A 272 29.70 46.29 35.29
C HIS A 272 28.52 47.27 35.34
N ASN A 273 28.48 48.25 34.43
CA ASN A 273 27.44 49.28 34.39
C ASN A 273 26.96 49.44 32.96
N THR A 274 25.67 49.27 32.74
CA THR A 274 25.12 49.16 31.38
C THR A 274 24.28 50.36 30.96
N VAL A 275 24.41 50.73 29.68
CA VAL A 275 23.59 51.75 29.01
C VAL A 275 22.10 51.37 28.95
N VAL A 276 21.79 50.07 28.89
CA VAL A 276 20.40 49.55 28.82
C VAL A 276 19.80 49.50 30.23
N LYS A 277 18.87 50.40 30.54
CA LYS A 277 18.29 50.55 31.89
C LYS A 277 17.59 49.31 32.43
N GLU A 278 16.94 48.56 31.56
CA GLU A 278 16.20 47.34 31.90
C GLU A 278 17.14 46.19 32.32
N ASP A 279 18.36 46.17 31.77
CA ASP A 279 19.33 45.10 32.00
C ASP A 279 20.24 45.37 33.23
N GLN A 280 20.07 46.50 33.93
CA GLN A 280 20.97 46.92 35.02
C GLN A 280 20.96 45.97 36.21
N GLU A 281 19.78 45.49 36.61
CA GLU A 281 19.64 44.54 37.72
C GLU A 281 20.36 43.22 37.38
N ILE A 282 20.05 42.65 36.21
CA ILE A 282 20.63 41.39 35.68
C ILE A 282 22.17 41.43 35.69
N VAL A 283 22.77 42.50 35.16
CA VAL A 283 24.24 42.64 35.10
C VAL A 283 24.83 42.78 36.51
N SER A 284 24.17 43.54 37.39
CA SER A 284 24.66 43.76 38.75
C SER A 284 24.65 42.46 39.59
N ASP A 285 23.58 41.66 39.49
CA ASP A 285 23.45 40.39 40.20
C ASP A 285 24.45 39.35 39.71
N PHE A 286 24.66 39.26 38.39
CA PHE A 286 25.62 38.33 37.79
C PHE A 286 27.05 38.56 38.31
N TYR A 287 27.53 39.81 38.30
CA TYR A 287 28.86 40.13 38.82
C TYR A 287 28.95 40.14 40.35
N ALA A 288 27.83 40.33 41.07
CA ALA A 288 27.80 40.13 42.53
C ALA A 288 27.99 38.66 42.93
N LEU A 289 27.55 37.72 42.07
CA LEU A 289 27.72 36.28 42.26
C LEU A 289 29.10 35.78 41.79
N GLN A 290 29.65 36.32 40.70
CA GLN A 290 30.98 35.95 40.16
C GLN A 290 32.12 36.76 40.79
N ALA A 291 32.49 36.40 42.01
CA ALA A 291 33.35 37.21 42.88
C ALA A 291 34.87 37.31 42.53
N SER A 292 35.36 36.88 41.35
CA SER A 292 36.82 36.79 41.12
C SER A 292 37.39 36.99 39.71
N ASP A 293 36.60 36.96 38.63
CA ASP A 293 37.16 36.84 37.27
C ASP A 293 37.04 38.15 36.46
N GLN A 294 38.06 39.02 36.56
CA GLN A 294 38.25 40.14 35.63
C GLN A 294 38.74 39.62 34.27
N GLN A 295 37.81 39.12 33.46
CA GLN A 295 38.06 38.81 32.06
C GLN A 295 38.02 40.08 31.21
N ASP A 296 38.98 40.23 30.31
CA ASP A 296 39.06 41.35 29.35
C ASP A 296 38.01 41.10 28.25
N VAL A 297 36.81 41.63 28.43
CA VAL A 297 35.66 41.41 27.54
C VAL A 297 35.47 42.57 26.55
N SER A 298 34.98 42.25 25.35
CA SER A 298 34.69 43.26 24.33
C SER A 298 33.66 44.31 24.83
N PRO A 299 33.81 45.59 24.46
CA PRO A 299 32.82 46.63 24.74
C PRO A 299 31.55 46.47 23.89
N TRP A 300 31.57 45.66 22.83
CA TRP A 300 30.37 45.35 22.05
C TRP A 300 29.60 44.18 22.67
N VAL A 301 28.28 44.31 22.75
CA VAL A 301 27.37 43.35 23.36
C VAL A 301 26.26 42.98 22.40
N LEU A 302 26.07 41.68 22.17
CA LEU A 302 24.89 41.15 21.49
C LEU A 302 23.81 40.88 22.56
N ARG A 303 22.71 41.63 22.53
CA ARG A 303 21.49 41.42 23.33
C ARG A 303 20.50 40.63 22.48
N ILE A 304 19.98 39.54 23.03
CA ILE A 304 18.99 38.68 22.39
C ILE A 304 17.77 38.60 23.30
N GLU A 305 16.62 38.96 22.76
CA GLU A 305 15.33 38.88 23.44
C GLU A 305 14.57 37.64 22.95
N LEU A 306 14.11 36.80 23.88
CA LEU A 306 13.44 35.54 23.57
C LEU A 306 11.93 35.64 23.74
N ASP A 307 11.21 34.98 22.86
CA ASP A 307 9.76 34.82 22.97
C ASP A 307 9.42 33.86 24.13
N LYS A 308 8.84 34.44 25.17
CA LYS A 308 8.42 33.73 26.39
C LYS A 308 7.39 32.64 26.13
N GLU A 309 6.50 32.79 25.14
CA GLU A 309 5.53 31.75 24.79
C GLU A 309 6.23 30.55 24.15
N MET A 310 7.18 30.79 23.23
CA MET A 310 7.95 29.74 22.55
C MET A 310 8.89 28.97 23.49
N VAL A 311 9.57 29.68 24.41
CA VAL A 311 10.46 29.04 25.40
C VAL A 311 9.67 28.12 26.35
N ILE A 312 8.50 28.58 26.82
CA ILE A 312 7.60 27.79 27.68
C ILE A 312 7.02 26.59 26.93
N ASP A 313 6.55 26.76 25.69
CA ASP A 313 5.94 25.66 24.92
C ASP A 313 6.94 24.53 24.63
N LYS A 314 8.21 24.90 24.38
CA LYS A 314 9.33 23.98 24.16
C LYS A 314 9.97 23.42 25.43
N LYS A 315 9.54 23.87 26.62
CA LYS A 315 10.09 23.47 27.94
C LYS A 315 11.61 23.66 28.07
N LEU A 316 12.15 24.74 27.51
CA LEU A 316 13.56 25.11 27.65
C LEU A 316 13.72 26.08 28.84
N THR A 317 14.85 26.01 29.56
CA THR A 317 15.25 27.04 30.54
C THR A 317 16.29 27.98 29.93
N LEU A 318 16.39 29.23 30.42
CA LEU A 318 17.46 30.14 29.99
C LEU A 318 18.85 29.57 30.25
N LYS A 319 19.00 28.76 31.30
CA LYS A 319 20.25 28.07 31.61
C LYS A 319 20.64 27.05 30.54
N ASP A 320 19.71 26.19 30.11
CA ASP A 320 20.01 25.18 29.07
C ASP A 320 20.44 25.84 27.75
N ILE A 321 19.83 26.98 27.43
CA ILE A 321 20.18 27.80 26.27
C ILE A 321 21.59 28.39 26.45
N ALA A 322 21.89 29.01 27.60
CA ALA A 322 23.20 29.59 27.90
C ALA A 322 24.33 28.54 27.89
N ASP A 323 24.11 27.37 28.52
CA ASP A 323 25.06 26.24 28.52
C ASP A 323 25.30 25.72 27.09
N CYS A 324 24.27 25.71 26.24
CA CYS A 324 24.40 25.35 24.82
C CYS A 324 25.21 26.38 24.01
N ILE A 325 25.02 27.68 24.26
CA ILE A 325 25.78 28.76 23.61
C ILE A 325 27.27 28.67 23.99
N GLN A 326 27.57 28.53 25.27
CA GLN A 326 28.96 28.42 25.76
C GLN A 326 29.68 27.18 25.20
N ARG A 327 28.96 26.07 25.01
CA ARG A 327 29.49 24.84 24.40
C ARG A 327 29.86 25.02 22.92
N GLU A 328 29.05 25.76 22.17
CA GLU A 328 29.28 26.00 20.73
C GLU A 328 30.31 27.13 20.50
N PHE A 329 30.35 28.13 21.38
CA PHE A 329 31.17 29.33 21.29
C PHE A 329 32.07 29.51 22.55
N SER A 330 33.19 28.80 22.59
CA SER A 330 34.10 28.70 23.76
C SER A 330 34.63 30.02 24.32
N ASN A 331 34.67 31.09 23.52
CA ASN A 331 35.25 32.39 23.88
C ASN A 331 34.17 33.46 24.11
N THR A 332 33.01 33.07 24.65
CA THR A 332 31.89 33.98 24.94
C THR A 332 31.50 33.98 26.40
N ASN A 333 31.33 35.18 26.98
CA ASN A 333 30.72 35.37 28.28
C ASN A 333 29.22 35.63 28.06
N CYS A 334 28.38 34.75 28.61
CA CYS A 334 26.93 34.81 28.47
C CYS A 334 26.28 35.13 29.82
N ILE A 335 25.56 36.26 29.87
CA ILE A 335 24.74 36.70 30.99
C ILE A 335 23.27 36.51 30.59
N PHE A 336 22.43 35.99 31.47
CA PHE A 336 21.01 35.75 31.20
C PHE A 336 20.13 36.22 32.37
N SER A 337 18.87 36.59 32.08
CA SER A 337 17.86 36.93 33.08
C SER A 337 17.39 35.71 33.88
N ASP A 338 16.65 35.92 34.97
CA ASP A 338 15.86 34.84 35.59
C ASP A 338 14.69 34.43 34.68
N ASP A 339 14.24 33.18 34.74
CA ASP A 339 13.10 32.65 33.97
C ASP A 339 11.78 33.36 34.38
N ASN A 340 11.74 33.98 35.58
CA ASN A 340 10.60 34.74 36.08
C ASN A 340 10.53 36.19 35.55
N ALA A 341 11.57 36.70 34.89
CA ALA A 341 11.62 38.08 34.40
C ALA A 341 10.50 38.37 33.38
N ASP A 342 10.06 39.63 33.27
CA ASP A 342 9.04 40.03 32.29
C ASP A 342 9.51 39.76 30.85
N ASN A 343 10.74 40.18 30.54
CA ASN A 343 11.43 39.92 29.27
C ASN A 343 12.56 38.88 29.51
N LEU A 344 12.62 37.84 28.67
CA LEU A 344 13.69 36.84 28.72
C LEU A 344 14.87 37.31 27.85
N ILE A 345 16.01 37.62 28.48
CA ILE A 345 17.12 38.30 27.82
C ILE A 345 18.42 37.51 28.01
N ILE A 346 19.18 37.34 26.92
CA ILE A 346 20.55 36.82 26.94
C ILE A 346 21.47 37.90 26.36
N ARG A 347 22.56 38.21 27.08
CA ARG A 347 23.61 39.14 26.68
C ARG A 347 24.91 38.40 26.49
N ILE A 348 25.52 38.55 25.32
CA ILE A 348 26.73 37.83 24.92
C ILE A 348 27.84 38.86 24.66
N ARG A 349 28.97 38.68 25.34
CA ARG A 349 30.23 39.41 25.10
C ARG A 349 31.31 38.43 24.65
N ILE A 350 32.23 38.89 23.79
CA ILE A 350 33.42 38.12 23.42
C ILE A 350 34.48 38.30 24.51
N ILE A 351 35.18 37.22 24.86
CA ILE A 351 36.33 37.24 25.75
C ILE A 351 37.58 37.45 24.89
N ASN A 352 38.30 38.55 25.10
CA ASN A 352 39.49 38.88 24.34
C ASN A 352 40.70 38.10 24.86
N ASP A 353 41.21 37.17 24.07
CA ASP A 353 42.49 36.54 24.36
C ASP A 353 43.61 37.59 24.34
N SER A 354 44.41 37.60 25.40
CA SER A 354 45.41 38.65 25.66
C SER A 354 46.59 38.69 24.66
N GLN A 355 46.59 37.84 23.63
CA GLN A 355 47.60 37.76 22.58
C GLN A 355 47.21 38.46 21.26
N THR A 356 45.94 38.80 21.04
CA THR A 356 45.40 39.23 19.73
C THR A 356 45.05 40.73 19.64
N LYS A 357 45.64 41.58 20.49
CA LYS A 357 45.25 42.99 20.69
C LYS A 357 45.55 44.01 19.56
N ASN A 358 45.68 43.59 18.29
CA ASN A 358 46.20 44.42 17.20
C ASN A 358 45.33 44.47 15.91
N GLU A 359 44.07 44.01 15.94
CA GLU A 359 43.11 44.24 14.84
C GLU A 359 42.04 45.27 15.23
N SER A 360 41.38 45.86 14.23
CA SER A 360 40.61 47.10 14.33
C SER A 360 39.27 46.92 15.07
N PHE A 361 38.88 47.88 15.92
CA PHE A 361 37.55 47.87 16.58
C PHE A 361 36.34 47.88 15.63
N ASP A 362 36.53 48.27 14.35
CA ASP A 362 35.50 48.17 13.30
C ASP A 362 35.29 46.72 12.81
N ASP A 363 36.29 45.83 12.98
CA ASP A 363 36.16 44.41 12.63
C ASP A 363 35.24 43.68 13.65
N ASP A 364 35.16 44.15 14.90
CA ASP A 364 34.36 43.54 15.98
C ASP A 364 32.84 43.58 15.72
N ASP A 365 32.27 44.69 15.22
CA ASP A 365 30.85 44.75 14.84
C ASP A 365 30.57 43.81 13.65
N SER A 366 31.48 43.79 12.66
CA SER A 366 31.39 42.85 11.53
C SER A 366 31.49 41.39 11.97
N PHE A 367 32.24 41.12 13.04
CA PHE A 367 32.40 39.81 13.64
C PHE A 367 31.17 39.41 14.44
N LEU A 368 30.62 40.30 15.28
CA LEU A 368 29.38 40.05 16.02
C LEU A 368 28.19 39.81 15.11
N ARG A 369 28.04 40.55 13.99
CA ARG A 369 27.01 40.25 12.97
C ARG A 369 27.18 38.88 12.33
N ARG A 370 28.43 38.42 12.15
CA ARG A 370 28.72 37.04 11.68
C ARG A 370 28.39 36.00 12.75
N VAL A 371 28.70 36.27 14.01
CA VAL A 371 28.35 35.41 15.15
C VAL A 371 26.83 35.32 15.32
N GLU A 372 26.11 36.45 15.27
CA GLU A 372 24.65 36.53 15.27
C GLU A 372 24.03 35.69 14.16
N ALA A 373 24.43 35.91 12.90
CA ALA A 373 23.91 35.16 11.77
C ALA A 373 24.19 33.66 11.87
N LYS A 374 25.38 33.27 12.35
CA LYS A 374 25.76 31.88 12.60
C LYS A 374 24.94 31.28 13.75
N MET A 375 24.78 32.00 14.85
CA MET A 375 24.04 31.57 16.03
C MET A 375 22.56 31.36 15.72
N LEU A 376 21.91 32.27 14.99
CA LEU A 376 20.50 32.13 14.60
C LEU A 376 20.26 30.93 13.68
N SER A 377 21.20 30.62 12.78
CA SER A 377 21.02 29.59 11.73
C SER A 377 21.59 28.21 12.07
N GLU A 378 22.73 28.14 12.77
CA GLU A 378 23.45 26.89 13.06
C GLU A 378 23.30 26.41 14.52
N LEU A 379 23.04 27.29 15.50
CA LEU A 379 22.91 26.85 16.90
C LEU A 379 21.61 26.05 17.10
N VAL A 380 21.77 24.75 17.30
CA VAL A 380 20.71 23.81 17.65
C VAL A 380 20.59 23.71 19.16
N LEU A 381 19.42 24.05 19.70
CA LEU A 381 19.14 23.98 21.13
C LEU A 381 18.65 22.58 21.52
N CYS A 382 17.71 22.03 20.75
CA CYS A 382 17.19 20.67 20.89
C CYS A 382 16.55 20.18 19.57
N GLY A 383 16.16 18.91 19.54
CA GLY A 383 15.48 18.30 18.39
C GLY A 383 16.40 17.56 17.42
N VAL A 384 15.77 16.79 16.54
CA VAL A 384 16.45 15.93 15.55
C VAL A 384 16.56 16.66 14.21
N PRO A 385 17.76 16.80 13.60
CA PRO A 385 17.93 17.45 12.31
C PRO A 385 17.05 16.81 11.23
N GLY A 386 16.38 17.66 10.47
CA GLY A 386 15.44 17.25 9.42
C GLY A 386 13.96 17.21 9.84
N ILE A 387 13.65 17.25 11.15
CA ILE A 387 12.28 17.22 11.69
C ILE A 387 11.84 18.63 12.09
N ARG A 388 11.09 19.32 11.22
CA ARG A 388 10.72 20.74 11.42
C ARG A 388 9.66 20.96 12.49
N LYS A 389 8.67 20.07 12.55
CA LYS A 389 7.52 20.15 13.47
C LYS A 389 7.03 18.76 13.83
N VAL A 390 6.47 18.61 15.02
CA VAL A 390 5.87 17.36 15.50
C VAL A 390 4.44 17.61 15.96
N PHE A 391 3.51 16.77 15.50
CA PHE A 391 2.07 16.85 15.80
C PHE A 391 1.64 15.67 16.67
N MET A 392 0.88 15.92 17.73
CA MET A 392 0.28 14.86 18.54
C MET A 392 -1.07 14.41 17.95
N ARG A 393 -1.30 13.10 17.85
CA ARG A 393 -2.62 12.52 17.54
C ARG A 393 -2.93 11.35 18.48
N HIS A 394 -4.22 11.03 18.61
CA HIS A 394 -4.64 9.77 19.22
C HIS A 394 -4.70 8.66 18.18
N ASP A 395 -4.34 7.44 18.59
CA ASP A 395 -4.56 6.21 17.84
C ASP A 395 -5.20 5.12 18.73
N ASP A 396 -5.93 4.19 18.13
CA ASP A 396 -6.64 3.10 18.81
C ASP A 396 -5.77 1.84 18.82
N ARG A 397 -4.99 1.62 19.89
CA ARG A 397 -4.21 0.38 20.06
C ARG A 397 -5.10 -0.78 20.50
N LEU A 398 -4.94 -1.93 19.85
CA LEU A 398 -5.61 -3.16 20.22
C LEU A 398 -4.81 -3.94 21.27
N GLU A 399 -5.38 -4.08 22.47
CA GLU A 399 -4.87 -4.94 23.53
C GLU A 399 -5.76 -6.18 23.70
N VAL A 400 -5.18 -7.33 24.03
CA VAL A 400 -5.93 -8.56 24.30
C VAL A 400 -6.23 -8.64 25.79
N ASN A 401 -7.51 -8.58 26.16
CA ASN A 401 -7.95 -8.74 27.55
C ASN A 401 -7.62 -10.14 28.09
N ARG A 402 -7.57 -10.28 29.42
CA ARG A 402 -7.43 -11.59 30.10
C ARG A 402 -8.55 -12.57 29.73
N ASP A 403 -9.74 -12.06 29.42
CA ASP A 403 -10.89 -12.84 28.91
C ASP A 403 -10.75 -13.27 27.44
N GLY A 404 -9.67 -12.84 26.78
CA GLY A 404 -9.37 -13.13 25.38
C GLY A 404 -10.16 -12.31 24.36
N GLY A 405 -10.93 -11.30 24.78
CA GLY A 405 -11.50 -10.26 23.90
C GLY A 405 -10.45 -9.24 23.45
N TYR A 406 -10.77 -8.43 22.44
CA TYR A 406 -9.97 -7.26 22.07
C TYR A 406 -10.55 -6.01 22.76
N ASN A 407 -9.68 -5.19 23.33
CA ASN A 407 -10.00 -3.86 23.82
C ASN A 407 -9.25 -2.81 22.99
N ARG A 408 -9.86 -1.65 22.79
CA ARG A 408 -9.20 -0.51 22.14
C ARG A 408 -8.77 0.48 23.21
N VAL A 409 -7.46 0.61 23.39
CA VAL A 409 -6.84 1.55 24.30
C VAL A 409 -6.31 2.71 23.47
N LYS A 410 -6.75 3.93 23.79
CA LYS A 410 -6.21 5.13 23.13
C LYS A 410 -4.79 5.37 23.60
N GLU A 411 -3.89 5.57 22.65
CA GLU A 411 -2.53 6.02 22.93
C GLU A 411 -2.19 7.29 22.12
N TRP A 412 -1.24 8.07 22.62
CA TRP A 412 -0.65 9.20 21.92
C TRP A 412 0.41 8.70 20.93
N VAL A 413 0.31 9.20 19.70
CA VAL A 413 1.24 8.96 18.59
C VAL A 413 1.72 10.31 18.07
N LEU A 414 3.01 10.41 17.72
CA LEU A 414 3.62 11.63 17.21
C LEU A 414 3.83 11.51 15.71
N ASP A 415 3.32 12.48 14.95
CA ASP A 415 3.43 12.56 13.49
C ASP A 415 4.35 13.74 13.13
N THR A 416 5.38 13.55 12.31
CA THR A 416 6.36 14.61 11.99
C THR A 416 6.12 15.30 10.65
N ASP A 417 6.59 16.55 10.52
CA ASP A 417 6.92 17.16 9.22
C ASP A 417 8.44 17.11 9.02
N GLY A 418 8.89 16.21 8.13
CA GLY A 418 10.30 15.84 7.99
C GLY A 418 10.58 14.38 8.34
N VAL A 419 11.75 13.89 7.92
CA VAL A 419 12.22 12.51 8.08
C VAL A 419 13.66 12.49 8.58
N ASN A 420 13.89 11.71 9.64
CA ASN A 420 15.19 11.25 10.13
C ASN A 420 14.93 10.04 11.06
N LEU A 421 14.59 8.92 10.44
CA LEU A 421 14.16 7.68 11.12
C LEU A 421 15.27 7.11 12.02
N LEU A 422 16.53 7.24 11.63
CA LEU A 422 17.67 6.66 12.37
C LEU A 422 17.83 7.26 13.76
N GLU A 423 17.85 8.60 13.85
CA GLU A 423 17.98 9.31 15.12
C GLU A 423 16.71 9.17 15.96
N VAL A 424 15.52 9.25 15.35
CA VAL A 424 14.24 9.03 16.05
C VAL A 424 14.14 7.64 16.68
N MET A 425 14.55 6.59 15.96
CA MET A 425 14.59 5.22 16.50
C MET A 425 15.62 5.02 17.61
N SER A 426 16.58 5.94 17.74
CA SER A 426 17.60 5.92 18.81
C SER A 426 17.14 6.61 20.09
N HIS A 427 15.98 7.28 20.08
CA HIS A 427 15.44 7.97 21.25
C HIS A 427 14.86 6.97 22.28
N PRO A 428 15.21 7.06 23.58
CA PRO A 428 14.87 6.02 24.57
C PRO A 428 13.37 5.84 24.83
N ASP A 429 12.58 6.90 24.67
CA ASP A 429 11.13 6.87 24.90
C ASP A 429 10.29 6.41 23.68
N VAL A 430 10.96 6.23 22.53
CA VAL A 430 10.34 5.88 21.25
C VAL A 430 10.31 4.37 21.04
N ASP A 431 9.14 3.85 20.67
CA ASP A 431 8.94 2.46 20.27
C ASP A 431 9.47 2.26 18.85
N PHE A 432 10.77 1.92 18.76
CA PHE A 432 11.48 1.63 17.52
C PHE A 432 10.86 0.46 16.73
N ALA A 433 10.12 -0.46 17.37
CA ALA A 433 9.56 -1.62 16.69
C ALA A 433 8.27 -1.31 15.90
N ARG A 434 7.58 -0.20 16.22
CA ARG A 434 6.34 0.23 15.55
C ARG A 434 6.48 1.51 14.72
N THR A 435 7.52 2.31 14.97
CA THR A 435 7.75 3.57 14.26
C THR A 435 8.02 3.36 12.77
N THR A 436 7.37 4.14 11.91
CA THR A 436 7.45 3.99 10.45
C THR A 436 7.62 5.34 9.74
N SER A 437 8.41 5.35 8.65
CA SER A 437 8.54 6.49 7.74
C SER A 437 7.62 6.34 6.52
N ASN A 438 7.31 7.46 5.86
CA ASN A 438 6.71 7.48 4.53
C ASN A 438 7.76 7.65 3.40
N ASP A 439 9.04 7.87 3.73
CA ASP A 439 10.12 7.92 2.74
C ASP A 439 10.75 6.53 2.56
N ILE A 440 10.54 5.96 1.38
CA ILE A 440 10.99 4.62 1.02
C ILE A 440 12.51 4.57 0.80
N VAL A 441 13.13 5.71 0.44
CA VAL A 441 14.58 5.84 0.24
C VAL A 441 15.32 5.93 1.57
N GLU A 442 14.66 6.39 2.62
CA GLU A 442 15.17 6.33 3.99
C GLU A 442 15.06 4.89 4.55
N ILE A 443 13.91 4.23 4.37
CA ILE A 443 13.67 2.87 4.88
C ILE A 443 14.67 1.87 4.30
N ILE A 444 15.07 1.97 3.03
CA ILE A 444 16.10 1.06 2.47
C ILE A 444 17.47 1.24 3.14
N GLN A 445 17.80 2.46 3.59
CA GLN A 445 19.09 2.78 4.22
C GLN A 445 19.14 2.34 5.68
N VAL A 446 18.02 2.48 6.41
CA VAL A 446 17.94 2.17 7.85
C VAL A 446 17.54 0.72 8.12
N LEU A 447 16.56 0.17 7.39
CA LEU A 447 15.92 -1.12 7.69
C LEU A 447 16.09 -2.19 6.58
N GLY A 448 16.48 -1.79 5.36
CA GLY A 448 16.76 -2.71 4.25
C GLY A 448 15.52 -3.15 3.44
N ILE A 449 15.76 -4.06 2.49
CA ILE A 449 14.86 -4.30 1.35
C ILE A 449 13.52 -4.99 1.68
N GLU A 450 13.46 -5.87 2.69
CA GLU A 450 12.17 -6.47 3.11
C GLU A 450 11.28 -5.48 3.89
N ALA A 451 11.90 -4.57 4.65
CA ALA A 451 11.17 -3.47 5.29
C ALA A 451 10.57 -2.53 4.23
N VAL A 452 11.34 -2.22 3.18
CA VAL A 452 10.89 -1.48 1.99
C VAL A 452 9.72 -2.16 1.30
N ARG A 453 9.78 -3.47 1.06
CA ARG A 453 8.71 -4.25 0.43
C ARG A 453 7.38 -4.11 1.19
N ASN A 454 7.44 -4.25 2.53
CA ASN A 454 6.27 -4.09 3.39
C ASN A 454 5.78 -2.63 3.44
N ALA A 455 6.69 -1.66 3.48
CA ALA A 455 6.37 -0.22 3.44
C ALA A 455 5.68 0.18 2.13
N LEU A 456 6.21 -0.26 0.97
CA LEU A 456 5.58 -0.11 -0.35
C LEU A 456 4.15 -0.64 -0.33
N LEU A 457 3.93 -1.85 0.18
CA LEU A 457 2.61 -2.47 0.21
C LEU A 457 1.63 -1.68 1.11
N LYS A 458 2.08 -1.21 2.27
CA LYS A 458 1.28 -0.36 3.18
C LYS A 458 0.94 0.98 2.54
N GLU A 459 1.91 1.68 1.97
CA GLU A 459 1.74 2.98 1.30
C GLU A 459 0.80 2.87 0.09
N LEU A 460 1.02 1.90 -0.80
CA LEU A 460 0.14 1.65 -1.96
C LEU A 460 -1.30 1.33 -1.52
N ARG A 461 -1.47 0.51 -0.47
CA ARG A 461 -2.79 0.20 0.09
C ARG A 461 -3.43 1.45 0.72
N ALA A 462 -2.68 2.27 1.45
CA ALA A 462 -3.18 3.49 2.06
C ALA A 462 -3.68 4.50 1.01
N VAL A 463 -2.89 4.73 -0.06
CA VAL A 463 -3.28 5.62 -1.17
C VAL A 463 -4.56 5.15 -1.85
N ILE A 464 -4.68 3.86 -2.17
CA ILE A 464 -5.83 3.32 -2.91
C ILE A 464 -7.09 3.22 -2.03
N SER A 465 -6.94 2.79 -0.78
CA SER A 465 -8.09 2.62 0.13
C SER A 465 -8.65 3.93 0.69
N PHE A 466 -7.93 5.04 0.55
CA PHE A 466 -8.40 6.38 0.90
C PHE A 466 -9.70 6.76 0.19
N ASP A 467 -9.84 6.36 -1.09
CA ASP A 467 -11.05 6.62 -1.90
C ASP A 467 -12.16 5.56 -1.67
N GLY A 468 -12.02 4.71 -0.66
CA GLY A 468 -12.91 3.56 -0.41
C GLY A 468 -12.79 2.42 -1.44
N SER A 469 -11.93 2.58 -2.43
CA SER A 469 -11.64 1.59 -3.46
C SER A 469 -10.87 0.39 -2.89
N TYR A 470 -11.21 -0.81 -3.34
CA TYR A 470 -10.57 -2.06 -2.90
C TYR A 470 -9.82 -2.71 -4.06
N VAL A 471 -8.50 -2.87 -3.90
CA VAL A 471 -7.65 -3.69 -4.76
C VAL A 471 -7.21 -4.91 -3.98
N ASN A 472 -7.24 -6.07 -4.65
CA ASN A 472 -6.85 -7.34 -4.03
C ASN A 472 -5.34 -7.36 -3.72
N TYR A 473 -4.98 -7.80 -2.51
CA TYR A 473 -3.60 -7.94 -2.02
C TYR A 473 -2.63 -8.49 -3.08
N ARG A 474 -3.06 -9.50 -3.87
CA ARG A 474 -2.21 -10.13 -4.89
C ARG A 474 -1.59 -9.14 -5.88
N HIS A 475 -2.32 -8.12 -6.31
CA HIS A 475 -1.83 -7.18 -7.32
C HIS A 475 -0.82 -6.20 -6.70
N LEU A 476 -1.11 -5.73 -5.48
CA LEU A 476 -0.21 -4.85 -4.72
C LEU A 476 1.10 -5.59 -4.33
N ALA A 477 0.99 -6.85 -3.93
CA ALA A 477 2.14 -7.70 -3.62
C ALA A 477 3.03 -7.94 -4.86
N ILE A 478 2.45 -8.32 -5.99
CA ILE A 478 3.21 -8.47 -7.26
C ILE A 478 3.94 -7.16 -7.62
N LEU A 479 3.29 -5.99 -7.46
CA LEU A 479 3.92 -4.71 -7.74
C LEU A 479 5.10 -4.43 -6.80
N ALA A 480 4.92 -4.62 -5.49
CA ALA A 480 5.98 -4.43 -4.49
C ALA A 480 7.16 -5.39 -4.73
N ASP A 481 6.87 -6.66 -5.04
CA ASP A 481 7.87 -7.69 -5.30
C ASP A 481 8.69 -7.37 -6.57
N VAL A 482 8.03 -6.93 -7.66
CA VAL A 482 8.72 -6.47 -8.89
C VAL A 482 9.60 -5.24 -8.66
N MET A 483 9.24 -4.37 -7.71
CA MET A 483 10.06 -3.20 -7.33
C MET A 483 11.25 -3.55 -6.42
N SER A 484 11.29 -4.73 -5.79
CA SER A 484 12.30 -5.10 -4.78
C SER A 484 13.12 -6.37 -5.05
N TYR A 485 12.74 -7.24 -6.00
CA TYR A 485 13.32 -8.58 -6.15
C TYR A 485 14.83 -8.64 -6.45
N ARG A 486 15.42 -7.61 -7.07
CA ARG A 486 16.87 -7.55 -7.37
C ARG A 486 17.75 -7.16 -6.17
N GLY A 487 17.18 -6.96 -4.99
CA GLY A 487 17.91 -6.51 -3.79
C GLY A 487 18.20 -5.01 -3.74
N HIS A 488 17.85 -4.27 -4.80
CA HIS A 488 17.79 -2.82 -4.81
C HIS A 488 16.42 -2.36 -5.32
N LEU A 489 16.02 -1.15 -4.93
CA LEU A 489 14.78 -0.54 -5.41
C LEU A 489 14.82 -0.27 -6.92
N MET A 490 13.72 -0.60 -7.60
CA MET A 490 13.53 -0.35 -9.03
C MET A 490 12.31 0.55 -9.25
N ALA A 491 12.55 1.75 -9.78
CA ALA A 491 11.47 2.66 -10.18
C ALA A 491 10.81 2.20 -11.48
N ILE A 492 9.49 2.30 -11.59
CA ILE A 492 8.75 1.86 -12.79
C ILE A 492 8.72 3.03 -13.79
N THR A 493 9.90 3.29 -14.34
CA THR A 493 10.20 4.31 -15.34
C THR A 493 11.22 3.73 -16.33
N ARG A 494 11.42 4.38 -17.49
CA ARG A 494 12.49 4.00 -18.43
C ARG A 494 13.85 3.74 -17.77
N HIS A 495 14.24 4.59 -16.80
CA HIS A 495 15.52 4.50 -16.09
C HIS A 495 15.64 3.28 -15.17
N GLY A 496 14.52 2.70 -14.74
CA GLY A 496 14.52 1.44 -13.98
C GLY A 496 14.36 0.21 -14.87
N ILE A 497 13.54 0.29 -15.92
CA ILE A 497 13.32 -0.79 -16.89
C ILE A 497 14.60 -1.06 -17.69
N ASN A 498 15.31 -0.04 -18.15
CA ASN A 498 16.55 -0.20 -18.93
C ASN A 498 17.72 -0.79 -18.13
N ARG A 499 17.62 -0.84 -16.79
CA ARG A 499 18.60 -1.51 -15.91
C ARG A 499 18.29 -3.00 -15.69
N VAL A 500 17.16 -3.49 -16.19
CA VAL A 500 16.84 -4.92 -16.15
C VAL A 500 17.55 -5.60 -17.30
N GLU A 501 18.28 -6.68 -17.01
CA GLU A 501 18.74 -7.63 -18.02
C GLU A 501 17.52 -8.25 -18.69
N SER A 502 17.13 -7.64 -19.80
CA SER A 502 15.95 -7.93 -20.60
C SER A 502 16.33 -7.64 -22.05
N GLY A 503 15.78 -8.43 -22.98
CA GLY A 503 16.17 -8.39 -24.39
C GLY A 503 16.11 -6.97 -24.96
N ALA A 504 17.06 -6.63 -25.82
CA ALA A 504 17.11 -5.34 -26.49
C ALA A 504 15.78 -4.99 -27.20
N LEU A 505 15.06 -5.98 -27.75
CA LEU A 505 13.74 -5.80 -28.37
C LEU A 505 12.64 -5.46 -27.36
N MET A 506 12.71 -6.04 -26.16
CA MET A 506 11.80 -5.70 -25.07
C MET A 506 12.07 -4.26 -24.58
N ARG A 507 13.33 -3.89 -24.36
CA ARG A 507 13.70 -2.55 -23.88
C ARG A 507 13.40 -1.46 -24.91
N CYS A 508 13.72 -1.68 -26.19
CA CYS A 508 13.49 -0.67 -27.24
C CYS A 508 12.00 -0.40 -27.51
N SER A 509 11.09 -1.25 -27.03
CA SER A 509 9.64 -1.03 -27.10
C SER A 509 9.12 0.09 -26.18
N PHE A 510 9.92 0.53 -25.19
CA PHE A 510 9.51 1.49 -24.19
C PHE A 510 10.40 2.75 -24.17
N GLU A 511 9.82 3.89 -24.57
CA GLU A 511 10.41 5.24 -24.64
C GLU A 511 11.66 5.43 -25.56
N GLU A 512 12.73 4.64 -25.42
CA GLU A 512 14.09 4.97 -25.94
C GLU A 512 14.55 4.04 -27.09
N THR A 513 13.71 3.83 -28.11
CA THR A 513 13.92 2.81 -29.16
C THR A 513 15.27 2.88 -29.89
N VAL A 514 15.67 4.07 -30.37
CA VAL A 514 16.83 4.21 -31.27
C VAL A 514 18.15 4.03 -30.52
N GLU A 515 18.26 4.61 -29.32
CA GLU A 515 19.49 4.57 -28.52
C GLU A 515 19.78 3.14 -28.04
N ILE A 516 18.76 2.43 -27.57
CA ILE A 516 18.87 1.02 -27.13
C ILE A 516 19.31 0.11 -28.29
N LEU A 517 18.77 0.31 -29.50
CA LEU A 517 19.16 -0.49 -30.67
C LEU A 517 20.59 -0.17 -31.15
N MET A 518 21.04 1.08 -31.03
CA MET A 518 22.44 1.45 -31.32
C MET A 518 23.40 0.84 -30.30
N GLU A 519 23.08 0.90 -29.01
CA GLU A 519 23.86 0.30 -27.93
C GLU A 519 23.96 -1.23 -28.08
N ALA A 520 22.82 -1.89 -28.27
CA ALA A 520 22.75 -3.33 -28.51
C ALA A 520 23.56 -3.76 -29.75
N ALA A 521 23.51 -2.98 -30.84
CA ALA A 521 24.32 -3.23 -32.04
C ALA A 521 25.83 -3.01 -31.79
N MET A 522 26.21 -2.00 -31.01
CA MET A 522 27.62 -1.74 -30.65
C MET A 522 28.20 -2.87 -29.80
N PHE A 523 27.44 -3.42 -28.85
CA PHE A 523 27.88 -4.51 -27.99
C PHE A 523 27.59 -5.92 -28.55
N SER A 524 26.93 -6.01 -29.72
CA SER A 524 26.48 -7.29 -30.32
C SER A 524 25.62 -8.12 -29.37
N GLU A 525 24.67 -7.47 -28.69
CA GLU A 525 23.77 -8.08 -27.73
C GLU A 525 22.84 -9.12 -28.40
N THR A 526 22.73 -10.30 -27.79
CA THR A 526 21.89 -11.39 -28.29
C THR A 526 20.58 -11.48 -27.51
N ASP A 527 19.46 -11.25 -28.19
CA ASP A 527 18.12 -11.42 -27.62
C ASP A 527 17.67 -12.89 -27.73
N GLU A 528 17.23 -13.49 -26.62
CA GLU A 528 16.77 -14.89 -26.58
C GLU A 528 15.32 -15.08 -27.07
N VAL A 529 14.59 -13.99 -27.29
CA VAL A 529 13.19 -13.98 -27.78
C VAL A 529 12.23 -14.78 -26.88
N LYS A 530 12.38 -14.71 -25.56
CA LYS A 530 11.58 -15.50 -24.58
C LYS A 530 10.39 -14.75 -23.98
N GLY A 531 10.41 -13.42 -23.97
CA GLY A 531 9.33 -12.59 -23.47
C GLY A 531 8.17 -12.43 -24.44
N VAL A 532 7.19 -11.62 -24.07
CA VAL A 532 5.97 -11.42 -24.86
C VAL A 532 6.15 -10.39 -25.98
N THR A 533 6.93 -9.33 -25.74
CA THR A 533 7.00 -8.17 -26.63
C THR A 533 7.79 -8.48 -27.90
N GLU A 534 8.96 -9.09 -27.74
CA GLU A 534 9.82 -9.61 -28.80
C GLU A 534 9.08 -10.57 -29.76
N ASN A 535 8.31 -11.52 -29.23
CA ASN A 535 7.53 -12.47 -30.02
C ASN A 535 6.43 -11.78 -30.83
N ILE A 536 5.77 -10.76 -30.26
CA ILE A 536 4.79 -9.93 -30.96
C ILE A 536 5.47 -9.11 -32.08
N ILE A 537 6.65 -8.53 -31.84
CA ILE A 537 7.42 -7.78 -32.84
C ILE A 537 7.79 -8.67 -34.04
N LEU A 538 8.17 -9.93 -33.79
CA LEU A 538 8.53 -10.89 -34.83
C LEU A 538 7.32 -11.60 -35.48
N GLY A 539 6.09 -11.37 -35.01
CA GLY A 539 4.89 -12.04 -35.50
C GLY A 539 4.81 -13.54 -35.16
N GLN A 540 5.51 -13.96 -34.11
CA GLN A 540 5.50 -15.33 -33.60
C GLN A 540 4.40 -15.51 -32.53
N LEU A 541 4.06 -16.76 -32.19
CA LEU A 541 3.11 -17.04 -31.11
C LEU A 541 3.80 -16.77 -29.76
N PRO A 542 3.40 -15.75 -28.99
CA PRO A 542 4.06 -15.45 -27.72
C PRO A 542 3.72 -16.50 -26.65
N PRO A 543 4.63 -16.78 -25.70
CA PRO A 543 4.44 -17.77 -24.64
C PRO A 543 3.52 -17.26 -23.51
N LEU A 544 2.26 -16.94 -23.85
CA LEU A 544 1.23 -16.46 -22.93
C LEU A 544 -0.06 -17.26 -23.08
N GLY A 545 -0.76 -17.54 -21.98
CA GLY A 545 -2.04 -18.25 -21.99
C GLY A 545 -1.97 -19.57 -22.76
N THR A 546 -2.73 -19.65 -23.86
CA THR A 546 -2.75 -20.82 -24.76
C THR A 546 -1.45 -21.06 -25.52
N GLY A 547 -0.57 -20.07 -25.64
CA GLY A 547 0.78 -20.22 -26.21
C GLY A 547 1.84 -20.70 -25.22
N CYS A 548 1.49 -20.88 -23.94
CA CYS A 548 2.42 -21.32 -22.89
C CYS A 548 2.76 -22.82 -22.95
N PHE A 549 2.07 -23.60 -23.77
CA PHE A 549 2.30 -25.04 -23.92
C PHE A 549 2.12 -25.49 -25.38
N GLU A 550 2.78 -26.58 -25.73
CA GLU A 550 2.66 -27.22 -27.04
C GLU A 550 1.73 -28.45 -26.96
N VAL A 551 1.11 -28.80 -28.10
CA VAL A 551 0.20 -29.95 -28.20
C VAL A 551 0.81 -31.00 -29.10
N PHE A 552 1.17 -32.15 -28.51
CA PHE A 552 1.68 -33.31 -29.24
C PHE A 552 0.58 -34.34 -29.46
N LEU A 553 0.56 -34.94 -30.65
CA LEU A 553 -0.38 -36.01 -30.99
C LEU A 553 0.06 -37.34 -30.36
N ASN A 554 -0.74 -37.89 -29.45
CA ASN A 554 -0.52 -39.23 -28.92
C ASN A 554 -0.98 -40.29 -29.93
N THR A 555 -0.02 -40.92 -30.61
CA THR A 555 -0.26 -41.96 -31.63
C THR A 555 -0.86 -43.25 -31.07
N ASP A 556 -0.59 -43.56 -29.79
CA ASP A 556 -1.03 -44.82 -29.18
C ASP A 556 -2.51 -44.75 -28.83
N MET A 557 -2.98 -43.60 -28.33
CA MET A 557 -4.40 -43.33 -28.13
C MET A 557 -5.19 -43.34 -29.45
N LEU A 558 -4.55 -42.99 -30.57
CA LEU A 558 -5.15 -42.96 -31.89
C LEU A 558 -5.55 -44.36 -32.39
N GLN A 559 -4.90 -45.43 -31.91
CA GLN A 559 -5.29 -46.81 -32.20
C GLN A 559 -6.67 -47.18 -31.64
N TYR A 560 -7.09 -46.51 -30.56
CA TYR A 560 -8.40 -46.67 -29.92
C TYR A 560 -9.41 -45.62 -30.39
N ALA A 561 -9.02 -44.71 -31.30
CA ALA A 561 -9.93 -43.72 -31.85
C ALA A 561 -10.87 -44.39 -32.86
N HIS A 562 -12.11 -44.63 -32.43
CA HIS A 562 -13.17 -44.97 -33.37
C HIS A 562 -13.43 -43.80 -34.31
N SER A 563 -13.42 -44.05 -35.61
CA SER A 563 -13.94 -43.10 -36.58
C SER A 563 -15.42 -42.85 -36.25
N ILE A 564 -15.73 -41.65 -35.79
CA ILE A 564 -17.10 -41.15 -35.82
C ILE A 564 -17.45 -41.10 -37.30
N ALA A 565 -18.31 -42.01 -37.74
CA ALA A 565 -18.88 -41.95 -39.08
C ALA A 565 -19.66 -40.62 -39.16
N MET A 566 -19.05 -39.62 -39.80
CA MET A 566 -19.77 -38.44 -40.24
C MET A 566 -20.98 -38.92 -41.03
N PRO A 567 -22.20 -38.39 -40.77
CA PRO A 567 -23.38 -38.83 -41.50
C PRO A 567 -23.14 -38.73 -43.01
N GLU A 568 -23.13 -39.87 -43.71
CA GLU A 568 -23.01 -39.90 -45.17
C GLU A 568 -24.26 -39.30 -45.79
N ASN A 569 -24.24 -37.99 -46.04
CA ASN A 569 -24.77 -37.34 -47.24
C ASN A 569 -24.57 -35.82 -47.20
N SER A 570 -23.51 -35.34 -47.85
CA SER A 570 -23.52 -34.15 -48.71
C SER A 570 -22.16 -34.00 -49.38
N SER A 571 -22.15 -34.20 -50.71
CA SER A 571 -21.01 -34.08 -51.62
C SER A 571 -20.06 -32.92 -51.31
N MET A 572 -18.86 -33.20 -50.80
CA MET A 572 -17.76 -32.25 -50.82
C MET A 572 -17.09 -32.29 -52.20
N VAL A 573 -17.19 -31.20 -52.95
CA VAL A 573 -16.55 -31.06 -54.26
C VAL A 573 -15.03 -31.01 -54.07
N SER A 574 -14.32 -31.88 -54.78
CA SER A 574 -12.86 -31.89 -54.81
C SER A 574 -12.34 -30.72 -55.66
N TYR A 575 -11.41 -29.94 -55.09
CA TYR A 575 -10.48 -29.12 -55.87
C TYR A 575 -9.07 -29.30 -55.32
N ASN A 576 -8.24 -29.95 -56.13
CA ASN A 576 -6.81 -30.05 -55.95
C ASN A 576 -6.09 -28.90 -56.69
N GLU A 577 -4.86 -28.65 -56.25
CA GLU A 577 -3.78 -27.88 -56.90
C GLU A 577 -3.76 -26.34 -56.80
N PRO A 578 -2.55 -25.72 -56.85
CA PRO A 578 -2.29 -24.47 -56.14
C PRO A 578 -1.84 -23.29 -57.02
N GLY A 579 -2.26 -22.09 -56.62
CA GLY A 579 -1.53 -20.84 -56.85
C GLY A 579 -1.67 -20.15 -58.21
N ALA A 580 -2.71 -19.33 -58.37
CA ALA A 580 -2.65 -18.13 -59.21
C ALA A 580 -3.75 -17.09 -58.86
N GLN A 581 -3.33 -15.81 -58.81
CA GLN A 581 -4.15 -14.59 -59.00
C GLN A 581 -5.20 -14.17 -57.96
N THR A 582 -4.79 -13.20 -57.14
CA THR A 582 -5.58 -12.02 -56.73
C THR A 582 -5.16 -10.82 -57.60
N PRO A 583 -5.84 -9.64 -57.55
CA PRO A 583 -7.27 -9.36 -57.33
C PRO A 583 -7.87 -8.32 -58.33
N SER A 584 -9.21 -8.15 -58.37
CA SER A 584 -9.84 -6.82 -58.49
C SER A 584 -11.37 -6.78 -58.29
N HIS A 585 -11.79 -5.87 -57.40
CA HIS A 585 -12.94 -4.94 -57.53
C HIS A 585 -14.31 -5.46 -58.05
N ASP A 586 -15.26 -5.73 -57.14
CA ASP A 586 -16.42 -4.86 -56.83
C ASP A 586 -17.48 -5.59 -55.96
N GLY A 587 -18.16 -4.84 -55.08
CA GLY A 587 -19.39 -5.23 -54.39
C GLY A 587 -19.33 -6.28 -53.26
N GLY A 588 -20.46 -6.41 -52.54
CA GLY A 588 -20.84 -7.66 -51.88
C GLY A 588 -20.74 -7.71 -50.35
N SER A 589 -21.82 -7.31 -49.67
CA SER A 589 -22.14 -7.71 -48.29
C SER A 589 -21.99 -9.22 -48.05
N THR A 590 -21.33 -9.62 -46.96
CA THR A 590 -21.21 -11.03 -46.55
C THR A 590 -22.54 -11.61 -46.04
N PRO A 591 -23.05 -12.71 -46.61
CA PRO A 591 -24.21 -13.41 -46.07
C PRO A 591 -23.81 -14.23 -44.84
N TYR A 592 -24.36 -13.88 -43.66
CA TYR A 592 -24.29 -14.75 -42.49
C TYR A 592 -25.19 -15.97 -42.70
N HIS A 593 -24.58 -17.15 -42.86
CA HIS A 593 -25.32 -18.42 -42.92
C HIS A 593 -25.22 -19.14 -41.57
N HIS A 594 -26.35 -19.28 -40.86
CA HIS A 594 -26.43 -20.12 -39.68
C HIS A 594 -26.31 -21.61 -40.08
N PRO A 595 -25.58 -22.45 -39.31
CA PRO A 595 -25.77 -23.89 -39.32
C PRO A 595 -27.05 -24.24 -38.56
N PHE A 596 -27.98 -24.94 -39.22
CA PHE A 596 -29.13 -25.55 -38.57
C PHE A 596 -28.67 -26.59 -37.54
N SER A 597 -29.23 -26.56 -36.33
CA SER A 597 -29.30 -27.74 -35.46
C SER A 597 -30.62 -28.47 -35.74
N PRO A 598 -30.63 -29.79 -36.01
CA PRO A 598 -31.86 -30.52 -36.19
C PRO A 598 -32.55 -30.75 -34.84
N SER A 599 -33.81 -30.34 -34.76
CA SER A 599 -34.70 -30.68 -33.65
C SER A 599 -35.32 -32.05 -33.87
N ASP A 600 -35.04 -33.02 -33.00
CA ASP A 600 -36.07 -33.74 -32.24
C ASP A 600 -35.46 -34.58 -31.10
N ALA A 601 -36.22 -34.74 -30.02
CA ALA A 601 -35.75 -35.20 -28.69
C ALA A 601 -35.94 -36.74 -28.51
N PRO A 602 -35.58 -37.40 -27.35
CA PRO A 602 -36.18 -37.10 -26.04
C PRO A 602 -35.36 -37.39 -24.74
N PHE A 603 -35.91 -36.96 -23.59
CA PHE A 603 -35.57 -37.30 -22.18
C PHE A 603 -34.14 -36.96 -21.66
N SER A 604 -33.99 -36.03 -20.71
CA SER A 604 -34.47 -36.17 -19.31
C SER A 604 -34.42 -34.83 -18.53
N PRO A 605 -35.11 -34.69 -17.38
CA PRO A 605 -35.40 -33.38 -16.77
C PRO A 605 -34.42 -32.95 -15.66
N PHE A 606 -34.56 -31.67 -15.27
CA PHE A 606 -34.04 -30.93 -14.09
C PHE A 606 -32.94 -29.87 -14.33
N SER A 607 -33.44 -28.62 -14.38
CA SER A 607 -32.86 -27.42 -13.76
C SER A 607 -31.59 -26.78 -14.37
N GLU A 608 -31.83 -25.83 -15.27
CA GLU A 608 -30.91 -24.72 -15.55
C GLU A 608 -30.66 -23.85 -14.31
N THR A 609 -29.42 -23.37 -14.11
CA THR A 609 -29.06 -21.99 -13.68
C THR A 609 -27.56 -21.82 -13.89
N TYR A 610 -27.10 -20.61 -14.26
CA TYR A 610 -25.71 -20.17 -14.50
C TYR A 610 -25.11 -20.41 -15.92
N ARG A 611 -25.46 -19.52 -16.84
CA ARG A 611 -24.44 -18.70 -17.52
C ARG A 611 -24.64 -17.23 -17.12
N GLY A 612 -23.56 -16.48 -16.99
CA GLY A 612 -23.60 -15.04 -16.71
C GLY A 612 -22.67 -14.33 -17.67
N ASP A 613 -23.16 -13.26 -18.30
CA ASP A 613 -22.43 -12.42 -19.24
C ASP A 613 -22.55 -10.93 -18.84
N PHE A 614 -21.56 -10.15 -19.31
CA PHE A 614 -21.33 -8.73 -19.01
C PHE A 614 -20.99 -7.95 -20.30
N SER A 615 -21.26 -6.65 -20.47
CA SER A 615 -21.91 -5.70 -19.53
C SER A 615 -23.23 -5.12 -20.10
N PRO A 616 -23.34 -3.95 -20.78
CA PRO A 616 -24.55 -3.14 -20.58
C PRO A 616 -25.28 -2.68 -21.87
N SER A 617 -26.61 -2.79 -21.88
CA SER A 617 -27.44 -1.94 -22.75
C SER A 617 -28.75 -1.51 -22.08
N SER A 618 -29.00 -0.20 -22.10
CA SER A 618 -30.04 0.48 -21.34
C SER A 618 -31.45 0.12 -21.80
N HIS A 619 -32.20 -0.62 -20.97
CA HIS A 619 -33.62 -0.92 -21.21
C HIS A 619 -34.48 -0.64 -19.98
N SER A 620 -35.32 0.38 -20.08
CA SER A 620 -36.36 0.69 -19.08
C SER A 620 -37.45 -0.39 -19.09
N PRO A 621 -37.88 -0.94 -17.94
CA PRO A 621 -38.89 -2.00 -17.91
C PRO A 621 -40.29 -1.44 -18.16
N ALA A 622 -40.91 -1.85 -19.27
CA ALA A 622 -42.34 -1.65 -19.50
C ALA A 622 -43.16 -2.55 -18.56
N ASN A 623 -43.94 -1.95 -17.66
CA ASN A 623 -44.72 -2.69 -16.68
C ASN A 623 -46.05 -3.20 -17.27
N ARG A 624 -46.41 -4.46 -17.00
CA ARG A 624 -47.73 -5.01 -17.35
C ARG A 624 -48.76 -4.58 -16.31
N GLY A 625 -49.96 -4.22 -16.76
CA GLY A 625 -50.99 -3.64 -15.89
C GLY A 625 -51.65 -4.62 -14.91
N SER A 626 -52.10 -4.07 -13.79
CA SER A 626 -53.24 -4.57 -13.00
C SER A 626 -53.95 -3.39 -12.34
N SER A 627 -55.27 -3.51 -12.17
CA SER A 627 -56.21 -2.41 -11.95
C SER A 627 -56.37 -2.01 -10.48
N SER A 628 -56.50 -0.71 -10.18
CA SER A 628 -57.51 -0.17 -9.22
C SER A 628 -57.47 1.36 -8.99
N TYR A 629 -58.61 2.00 -9.23
CA TYR A 629 -59.16 3.26 -8.68
C TYR A 629 -58.39 4.62 -8.75
N SER A 630 -59.20 5.68 -8.81
CA SER A 630 -58.86 7.07 -9.17
C SER A 630 -58.77 8.01 -7.95
N TYR A 631 -57.94 9.06 -8.01
CA TYR A 631 -58.35 10.47 -7.88
C TYR A 631 -57.12 11.42 -8.08
N PHE A 632 -57.29 12.49 -8.87
CA PHE A 632 -56.29 13.57 -9.10
C PHE A 632 -56.58 14.81 -8.25
N PRO A 633 -55.61 15.74 -8.08
CA PRO A 633 -55.69 17.00 -8.84
C PRO A 633 -54.36 17.61 -9.37
N ALA A 634 -54.36 17.94 -10.67
CA ALA A 634 -53.85 19.16 -11.34
C ALA A 634 -52.43 19.78 -11.09
N SER A 635 -51.50 19.51 -12.04
CA SER A 635 -50.72 20.46 -12.92
C SER A 635 -49.91 21.68 -12.35
N PRO A 636 -48.94 22.28 -13.10
CA PRO A 636 -48.44 21.98 -14.46
C PRO A 636 -46.91 21.75 -14.57
N ASN A 637 -46.45 21.31 -15.74
CA ASN A 637 -45.03 21.06 -16.06
C ASN A 637 -44.58 21.95 -17.24
N TYR A 638 -43.34 22.44 -17.25
CA TYR A 638 -42.80 23.36 -18.27
C TYR A 638 -41.50 22.78 -18.89
N SER A 639 -41.36 22.79 -20.21
CA SER A 639 -40.14 22.30 -20.90
C SER A 639 -39.95 22.94 -22.29
N PRO A 640 -38.93 23.80 -22.48
CA PRO A 640 -38.59 24.36 -23.79
C PRO A 640 -37.58 23.49 -24.56
N THR A 641 -37.70 23.51 -25.89
CA THR A 641 -36.87 22.76 -26.85
C THR A 641 -35.60 23.52 -27.27
N SER A 642 -34.54 22.79 -27.65
CA SER A 642 -33.42 23.32 -28.45
C SER A 642 -32.80 22.20 -29.32
N PRO A 643 -32.19 22.50 -30.49
CA PRO A 643 -32.04 21.54 -31.59
C PRO A 643 -30.65 20.88 -31.69
N SER A 644 -30.60 19.63 -32.13
CA SER A 644 -29.35 18.91 -32.46
C SER A 644 -28.93 19.15 -33.92
N TYR A 645 -27.63 19.34 -34.14
CA TYR A 645 -27.00 19.50 -35.45
C TYR A 645 -25.93 18.42 -35.66
N SER A 646 -25.84 17.84 -36.85
CA SER A 646 -24.94 16.71 -37.16
C SER A 646 -24.30 16.85 -38.55
N PRO A 647 -22.99 17.08 -38.67
CA PRO A 647 -22.31 17.20 -39.96
C PRO A 647 -21.89 15.84 -40.53
N THR A 648 -22.05 15.68 -41.85
CA THR A 648 -21.56 14.54 -42.64
C THR A 648 -20.15 14.79 -43.18
N SER A 649 -19.30 13.76 -43.19
CA SER A 649 -17.92 13.83 -43.72
C SER A 649 -17.87 13.46 -45.22
N PRO A 650 -17.00 14.09 -46.04
CA PRO A 650 -16.86 13.75 -47.46
C PRO A 650 -16.03 12.48 -47.73
N SER A 651 -16.30 11.82 -48.85
CA SER A 651 -15.54 10.66 -49.35
C SER A 651 -14.50 11.08 -50.40
N TYR A 652 -13.34 10.41 -50.45
CA TYR A 652 -12.28 10.67 -51.44
C TYR A 652 -11.54 9.38 -51.82
N SER A 653 -11.06 9.28 -53.07
CA SER A 653 -10.48 8.08 -53.69
C SER A 653 -9.01 8.26 -54.13
N PRO A 654 -8.22 7.19 -54.30
CA PRO A 654 -6.76 7.28 -54.46
C PRO A 654 -6.26 7.21 -55.91
N THR A 655 -5.15 7.89 -56.20
CA THR A 655 -4.24 7.63 -57.34
C THR A 655 -2.78 7.87 -56.95
N SER A 656 -1.85 7.14 -57.58
CA SER A 656 -0.39 7.14 -57.32
C SER A 656 0.39 6.91 -58.62
N PRO A 657 1.71 7.07 -58.68
CA PRO A 657 2.52 8.25 -58.38
C PRO A 657 3.42 8.65 -59.60
N SER A 658 4.23 9.71 -59.51
CA SER A 658 5.34 9.94 -60.47
C SER A 658 6.55 10.66 -59.84
N TYR A 659 7.67 10.63 -60.56
CA TYR A 659 9.06 10.67 -60.06
C TYR A 659 9.65 12.09 -59.83
N SER A 660 10.75 12.15 -59.05
CA SER A 660 11.52 13.36 -58.68
C SER A 660 12.56 13.78 -59.76
N PRO A 661 13.20 14.98 -59.71
CA PRO A 661 14.37 15.18 -58.81
C PRO A 661 14.71 16.64 -58.34
N THR A 662 15.79 16.75 -57.56
CA THR A 662 16.65 17.92 -57.20
C THR A 662 16.29 18.87 -56.04
N SER A 663 17.35 19.27 -55.33
CA SER A 663 17.43 20.04 -54.06
C SER A 663 18.09 21.42 -54.30
N PRO A 664 18.48 22.21 -53.26
CA PRO A 664 17.78 22.71 -52.08
C PRO A 664 17.83 24.27 -52.00
N SER A 665 17.10 24.93 -51.07
CA SER A 665 17.59 26.08 -50.23
C SER A 665 16.50 26.95 -49.57
N TYR A 666 16.92 27.57 -48.47
CA TYR A 666 16.46 28.83 -47.86
C TYR A 666 15.24 28.87 -46.90
N SER A 667 15.50 29.46 -45.74
CA SER A 667 14.54 29.88 -44.69
C SER A 667 14.14 31.35 -44.86
N PRO A 668 13.05 31.80 -44.22
CA PRO A 668 13.27 32.67 -43.04
C PRO A 668 12.25 32.48 -41.90
N THR A 669 12.36 33.37 -40.90
CA THR A 669 11.83 33.32 -39.53
C THR A 669 10.31 33.55 -39.34
N SER A 670 9.85 33.15 -38.15
CA SER A 670 8.48 33.19 -37.59
C SER A 670 7.81 34.57 -37.50
N PRO A 671 6.51 34.59 -37.13
CA PRO A 671 6.18 35.21 -35.85
C PRO A 671 5.33 34.31 -34.92
N SER A 672 5.62 34.40 -33.63
CA SER A 672 4.93 33.68 -32.55
C SER A 672 3.53 34.25 -32.28
N TYR A 673 2.58 33.37 -31.91
CA TYR A 673 1.24 33.79 -31.46
C TYR A 673 0.94 33.19 -30.08
N SER A 674 0.53 34.03 -29.13
CA SER A 674 0.23 33.66 -27.75
C SER A 674 -1.24 33.99 -27.40
N PRO A 675 -2.06 33.00 -27.01
CA PRO A 675 -3.38 33.28 -26.46
C PRO A 675 -3.29 33.54 -24.95
N THR A 676 -3.61 34.76 -24.53
CA THR A 676 -3.77 35.12 -23.11
C THR A 676 -5.07 34.54 -22.55
N SER A 677 -5.01 34.00 -21.34
CA SER A 677 -6.17 33.52 -20.58
C SER A 677 -6.97 34.68 -19.96
N PRO A 678 -8.31 34.60 -19.91
CA PRO A 678 -9.13 35.62 -19.25
C PRO A 678 -9.07 35.50 -17.73
N TYR A 679 -8.79 36.62 -17.06
CA TYR A 679 -8.94 36.76 -15.61
C TYR A 679 -10.41 36.65 -15.19
N TYR A 680 -10.69 35.94 -14.10
CA TYR A 680 -11.99 35.97 -13.43
C TYR A 680 -11.80 36.48 -11.99
N SER A 681 -12.46 37.57 -11.63
CA SER A 681 -12.38 38.20 -10.31
C SER A 681 -13.58 37.82 -9.43
N PRO A 682 -13.38 37.25 -8.23
CA PRO A 682 -14.47 37.00 -7.31
C PRO A 682 -14.84 38.27 -6.53
N THR A 683 -16.13 38.60 -6.48
CA THR A 683 -16.71 39.52 -5.50
C THR A 683 -17.65 38.75 -4.58
N SER A 684 -17.31 38.73 -3.29
CA SER A 684 -18.19 38.36 -2.17
C SER A 684 -19.25 39.46 -1.93
N PRO A 685 -20.29 39.30 -1.08
CA PRO A 685 -20.36 38.47 0.13
C PRO A 685 -20.77 37.01 -0.09
#